data_AF-A0AAR2L452-F1
#
_entry.id   AF-A0AAR2L452-F1
#
_cell.length_a   1.000
_cell.length_b   1.000
_cell.length_c   1.000
_cell.angle_alpha   90.00
_cell.angle_beta   90.00
_cell.angle_gamma   90.00
#
_symmetry.space_group_name_H-M   'P 1'
#
loop_
_entity.id
_entity.type
_entity.pdbx_description
1 polymer ?
#
loop_
_entity_poly.entity_id
_entity_poly.type
_entity_poly.pdbx_seq_one_letter_code
_entity_poly.pdbx_strand_id
1 'polypeptide(L)'
;MVDFEDCLKDSPRFRATIEDVEGDVGELECKLDKLVKLCIGMIDAGRAYSQANRHFVNGVRELALQSTRDDVIGSSLAAFAETLQEMNNYHTILFDQAQRSIKSQLHTFVKEDLKKFKDAKKQFDKVSEEKEVALVKNAQVPRNKQHEVDEATNILTTTRKCFRHIALDYVLQINVLQSKKRLEILKSMLSFMNANLSFFQQGYHLFSDLQPLMKQLGGQLDQLVVDSAKEKRDMEQKHSAIQQQDFSTDDTKLEYNIDTENGIAMEGYLFKRASNAFKTWNRRWFSIQNSQLVYQKRFRDNPTVVVEDLRLCTVKQCEDVERRFCFEVVSPTKSCMLQADSEKLRQAWTKAVQNSIATAYRENGDECFSCFSLPLDRQASVSVGSLDSLGEGRGLRAESALQRVLAVSGNDRCCDCGQTEPRWASINLGITLCIECSGIHRSLGVHNSKVRSLTLDSWEPELLKVSVTQLQRYGQEVRRDSLFCPDELDSLFSYFDTSSKLRSLRSADSGIQNSADGSREMLASTPSNLVHVSELQEESPVSLPQRDPPPVFSELTELCPSLLLYWASCASSLPDMAEAFALGADANWVNMEDQSRTPLMQAVQGGSLVTCEFLLQNAANVDQSDARGRAALHHATILGHTGQVCLFLKRGARQGAVDVDGRTPLSIAVEAANADIVTLLRLAKMNEELKESEGPLGQPGQYVHSQSNTEQQYKKCIQEFISQQLDES
;
A
#
# COMPACT_ATOMS: atom_id res chain seq x y z
N MET A 1 -55.36 -31.87 15.72
CA MET A 1 -56.22 -30.70 15.51
C MET A 1 -57.16 -30.61 16.69
N VAL A 2 -57.53 -29.41 17.11
CA VAL A 2 -58.49 -29.19 18.19
C VAL A 2 -59.90 -29.17 17.58
N ASP A 3 -60.84 -29.87 18.22
CA ASP A 3 -62.23 -29.98 17.75
C ASP A 3 -63.03 -28.72 18.12
N PHE A 4 -63.85 -28.24 17.16
CA PHE A 4 -64.77 -27.12 17.34
C PHE A 4 -65.96 -27.49 18.24
N GLU A 5 -66.38 -28.77 18.32
CA GLU A 5 -67.48 -29.16 19.20
C GLU A 5 -67.11 -29.10 20.69
N ASP A 6 -65.90 -29.55 21.05
CA ASP A 6 -65.42 -29.54 22.44
C ASP A 6 -65.09 -28.13 22.95
N CYS A 7 -64.74 -27.21 22.04
CA CYS A 7 -64.63 -25.77 22.30
C CYS A 7 -65.93 -25.16 22.84
N LEU A 8 -67.09 -25.55 22.32
CA LEU A 8 -68.39 -25.03 22.77
C LEU A 8 -68.82 -25.56 24.15
N LYS A 9 -68.25 -26.70 24.57
CA LYS A 9 -68.47 -27.35 25.88
C LYS A 9 -67.59 -26.77 26.98
N ASP A 10 -66.45 -26.16 26.61
CA ASP A 10 -65.41 -25.66 27.52
C ASP A 10 -64.98 -26.67 28.59
N SER A 11 -64.75 -27.92 28.17
CA SER A 11 -64.43 -29.00 29.09
C SER A 11 -62.98 -28.89 29.63
N PRO A 12 -62.68 -29.45 30.81
CA PRO A 12 -61.29 -29.56 31.30
C PRO A 12 -60.36 -30.27 30.31
N ARG A 13 -60.89 -31.23 29.54
CA ARG A 13 -60.16 -31.91 28.46
C ARG A 13 -59.81 -30.97 27.30
N PHE A 14 -60.74 -30.10 26.90
CA PHE A 14 -60.48 -29.05 25.90
C PHE A 14 -59.39 -28.11 26.40
N ARG A 15 -59.45 -27.66 27.66
CA ARG A 15 -58.42 -26.79 28.26
C ARG A 15 -57.04 -27.42 28.28
N ALA A 16 -56.92 -28.68 28.73
CA ALA A 16 -55.65 -29.41 28.68
C ALA A 16 -55.10 -29.54 27.25
N THR A 17 -55.96 -29.81 26.27
CA THR A 17 -55.55 -29.93 24.85
C THR A 17 -55.07 -28.58 24.28
N ILE A 18 -55.63 -27.46 24.73
CA ILE A 18 -55.17 -26.10 24.36
C ILE A 18 -53.80 -25.82 25.01
N GLU A 19 -53.64 -26.14 26.30
CA GLU A 19 -52.40 -25.96 27.06
C GLU A 19 -51.22 -26.76 26.46
N ASP A 20 -51.44 -28.03 26.10
CA ASP A 20 -50.47 -28.86 25.38
C ASP A 20 -50.01 -28.18 24.07
N VAL A 21 -50.97 -27.69 23.27
CA VAL A 21 -50.69 -27.02 21.99
C VAL A 21 -49.96 -25.69 22.17
N GLU A 22 -50.26 -24.95 23.22
CA GLU A 22 -49.58 -23.70 23.57
C GLU A 22 -48.12 -23.94 23.97
N GLY A 23 -47.85 -25.00 24.75
CA GLY A 23 -46.50 -25.46 25.07
C GLY A 23 -45.70 -25.83 23.81
N ASP A 24 -46.30 -26.66 22.95
CA ASP A 24 -45.75 -27.05 21.63
C ASP A 24 -45.36 -25.85 20.77
N VAL A 25 -46.21 -24.81 20.71
CA VAL A 25 -45.97 -23.61 19.90
C VAL A 25 -44.88 -22.72 20.52
N GLY A 26 -44.84 -22.58 21.85
CA GLY A 26 -43.79 -21.84 22.54
C GLY A 26 -42.40 -22.48 22.40
N GLU A 27 -42.32 -23.82 22.49
CA GLU A 27 -41.08 -24.55 22.26
C GLU A 27 -40.61 -24.45 20.80
N LEU A 28 -41.57 -24.53 19.85
CA LEU A 28 -41.29 -24.37 18.42
C LEU A 28 -40.76 -22.97 18.09
N GLU A 29 -41.35 -21.91 18.67
CA GLU A 29 -40.88 -20.53 18.51
C GLU A 29 -39.41 -20.41 18.92
N CYS A 30 -39.06 -20.85 20.12
CA CYS A 30 -37.70 -20.79 20.65
C CYS A 30 -36.71 -21.56 19.76
N LYS A 31 -37.09 -22.75 19.26
CA LYS A 31 -36.28 -23.56 18.34
C LYS A 31 -36.08 -22.88 16.98
N LEU A 32 -37.12 -22.27 16.42
CA LEU A 32 -37.04 -21.55 15.13
C LEU A 32 -36.21 -20.27 15.23
N ASP A 33 -36.39 -19.48 16.29
CA ASP A 33 -35.58 -18.28 16.54
C ASP A 33 -34.10 -18.61 16.71
N LYS A 34 -33.79 -19.71 17.44
CA LYS A 34 -32.41 -20.22 17.56
C LYS A 34 -31.85 -20.65 16.20
N LEU A 35 -32.63 -21.35 15.37
CA LEU A 35 -32.21 -21.76 14.03
C LEU A 35 -31.94 -20.56 13.10
N VAL A 36 -32.80 -19.53 13.13
CA VAL A 36 -32.61 -18.30 12.35
C VAL A 36 -31.34 -17.56 12.79
N LYS A 37 -31.09 -17.46 14.11
CA LYS A 37 -29.84 -16.85 14.65
C LYS A 37 -28.59 -17.62 14.21
N LEU A 38 -28.61 -18.95 14.26
CA LEU A 38 -27.50 -19.80 13.79
C LEU A 38 -27.27 -19.65 12.28
N CYS A 39 -28.34 -19.56 11.49
CA CYS A 39 -28.23 -19.33 10.05
C CYS A 39 -27.64 -17.93 9.72
N ILE A 40 -28.01 -16.90 10.47
CA ILE A 40 -27.40 -15.56 10.34
C ILE A 40 -25.90 -15.63 10.63
N GLY A 41 -25.48 -16.22 11.76
CA GLY A 41 -24.06 -16.37 12.08
C GLY A 41 -23.26 -17.16 11.04
N MET A 42 -23.86 -18.22 10.46
CA MET A 42 -23.29 -18.98 9.35
C MET A 42 -23.13 -18.12 8.08
N ILE A 43 -24.13 -17.30 7.75
CA ILE A 43 -24.08 -16.38 6.59
C ILE A 43 -23.02 -15.31 6.80
N ASP A 44 -22.92 -14.73 8.00
CA ASP A 44 -21.99 -13.63 8.28
C ASP A 44 -20.53 -14.13 8.27
N ALA A 45 -20.26 -15.29 8.89
CA ALA A 45 -18.97 -15.97 8.79
C ALA A 45 -18.64 -16.37 7.33
N GLY A 46 -19.64 -16.83 6.57
CA GLY A 46 -19.52 -17.14 5.15
C GLY A 46 -19.17 -15.92 4.29
N ARG A 47 -19.80 -14.77 4.54
CA ARG A 47 -19.48 -13.49 3.88
C ARG A 47 -18.05 -13.03 4.20
N ALA A 48 -17.61 -13.14 5.45
CA ALA A 48 -16.24 -12.83 5.84
C ALA A 48 -15.21 -13.74 5.14
N TYR A 49 -15.47 -15.04 5.07
CA TYR A 49 -14.66 -15.99 4.29
C TYR A 49 -14.61 -15.60 2.80
N SER A 50 -15.76 -15.32 2.19
CA SER A 50 -15.85 -14.89 0.78
C SER A 50 -15.14 -13.56 0.51
N GLN A 51 -15.08 -12.66 1.48
CA GLN A 51 -14.30 -11.42 1.37
C GLN A 51 -12.79 -11.71 1.44
N ALA A 52 -12.33 -12.46 2.44
CA ALA A 52 -10.92 -12.85 2.56
C ALA A 52 -10.41 -13.59 1.31
N ASN A 53 -11.21 -14.53 0.79
CA ASN A 53 -10.91 -15.26 -0.45
C ASN A 53 -10.83 -14.32 -1.67
N ARG A 54 -11.63 -13.24 -1.72
CA ARG A 54 -11.56 -12.24 -2.80
C ARG A 54 -10.25 -11.45 -2.77
N HIS A 55 -9.77 -11.07 -1.57
CA HIS A 55 -8.48 -10.42 -1.41
C HIS A 55 -7.32 -11.34 -1.83
N PHE A 56 -7.37 -12.62 -1.44
CA PHE A 56 -6.41 -13.62 -1.90
C PHE A 56 -6.37 -13.77 -3.43
N VAL A 57 -7.54 -13.92 -4.07
CA VAL A 57 -7.66 -14.03 -5.53
C VAL A 57 -7.15 -12.77 -6.26
N ASN A 58 -7.37 -11.58 -5.70
CA ASN A 58 -6.81 -10.35 -6.26
C ASN A 58 -5.27 -10.35 -6.18
N GLY A 59 -4.67 -10.77 -5.06
CA GLY A 59 -3.22 -10.93 -4.96
C GLY A 59 -2.64 -11.92 -5.96
N VAL A 60 -3.33 -13.04 -6.24
CA VAL A 60 -2.94 -13.98 -7.31
C VAL A 60 -2.98 -13.30 -8.69
N ARG A 61 -4.00 -12.48 -8.95
CA ARG A 61 -4.12 -11.72 -10.21
C ARG A 61 -3.03 -10.63 -10.36
N GLU A 62 -2.64 -9.98 -9.27
CA GLU A 62 -1.54 -9.02 -9.25
C GLU A 62 -0.18 -9.69 -9.54
N LEU A 63 0.06 -10.88 -8.97
CA LEU A 63 1.24 -11.69 -9.29
C LEU A 63 1.27 -12.14 -10.77
N ALA A 64 0.11 -12.51 -11.33
CA ALA A 64 -0.03 -12.80 -12.76
C ALA A 64 0.34 -11.59 -13.64
N LEU A 65 -0.13 -10.39 -13.26
CA LEU A 65 0.17 -9.14 -13.96
C LEU A 65 1.64 -8.73 -13.87
N GLN A 66 2.32 -8.94 -12.74
CA GLN A 66 3.75 -8.66 -12.62
C GLN A 66 4.61 -9.62 -13.46
N SER A 67 4.12 -10.82 -13.73
CA SER A 67 4.82 -11.89 -14.44
C SER A 67 4.88 -11.73 -15.97
N THR A 68 4.77 -10.50 -16.50
CA THR A 68 4.81 -10.18 -17.95
C THR A 68 5.98 -10.77 -18.77
N ARG A 69 7.03 -11.25 -18.11
CA ARG A 69 8.19 -11.90 -18.74
C ARG A 69 8.07 -13.41 -18.89
N ASP A 70 7.13 -14.04 -18.20
CA ASP A 70 6.88 -15.48 -18.23
C ASP A 70 5.39 -15.74 -18.48
N ASP A 71 5.08 -16.03 -19.75
CA ASP A 71 3.72 -16.27 -20.23
C ASP A 71 3.08 -17.52 -19.60
N VAL A 72 3.88 -18.51 -19.18
CA VAL A 72 3.37 -19.73 -18.52
C VAL A 72 2.91 -19.42 -17.11
N ILE A 73 3.69 -18.64 -16.35
CA ILE A 73 3.31 -18.18 -15.01
C ILE A 73 2.11 -17.24 -15.10
N GLY A 74 2.15 -16.24 -15.98
CA GLY A 74 1.08 -15.25 -16.15
C GLY A 74 -0.27 -15.90 -16.50
N SER A 75 -0.31 -16.73 -17.54
CA SER A 75 -1.54 -17.40 -18.01
C SER A 75 -2.09 -18.39 -16.99
N SER A 76 -1.24 -19.17 -16.32
CA SER A 76 -1.67 -20.16 -15.32
C SER A 76 -2.26 -19.50 -14.07
N LEU A 77 -1.61 -18.46 -13.55
CA LEU A 77 -2.11 -17.72 -12.38
C LEU A 77 -3.40 -16.96 -12.69
N ALA A 78 -3.54 -16.42 -13.91
CA ALA A 78 -4.78 -15.79 -14.36
C ALA A 78 -5.95 -16.78 -14.39
N ALA A 79 -5.78 -17.96 -15.00
CA ALA A 79 -6.81 -19.00 -15.06
C ALA A 79 -7.22 -19.51 -13.66
N PHE A 80 -6.26 -19.64 -12.73
CA PHE A 80 -6.56 -19.97 -11.33
C PHE A 80 -7.32 -18.86 -10.61
N ALA A 81 -6.95 -17.58 -10.81
CA ALA A 81 -7.64 -16.44 -10.23
C ALA A 81 -9.09 -16.30 -10.74
N GLU A 82 -9.32 -16.50 -12.04
CA GLU A 82 -10.68 -16.52 -12.63
C GLU A 82 -11.53 -17.66 -12.06
N THR A 83 -10.98 -18.88 -12.01
CA THR A 83 -11.67 -20.05 -11.45
C THR A 83 -12.04 -19.85 -9.97
N LEU A 84 -11.13 -19.35 -9.15
CA LEU A 84 -11.39 -19.08 -7.73
C LEU A 84 -12.36 -17.90 -7.53
N GLN A 85 -12.36 -16.91 -8.43
CA GLN A 85 -13.33 -15.82 -8.40
C GLN A 85 -14.75 -16.32 -8.67
N GLU A 86 -14.92 -17.22 -9.63
CA GLU A 86 -16.24 -17.75 -9.99
C GLU A 86 -16.80 -18.68 -8.89
N MET A 87 -15.94 -19.49 -8.26
CA MET A 87 -16.31 -20.25 -7.06
C MET A 87 -16.78 -19.33 -5.90
N ASN A 88 -16.17 -18.15 -5.75
CA ASN A 88 -16.59 -17.15 -4.77
C ASN A 88 -17.95 -16.50 -5.11
N ASN A 89 -18.27 -16.38 -6.40
CA ASN A 89 -19.57 -15.94 -6.87
C ASN A 89 -20.65 -16.98 -6.49
N TYR A 90 -20.39 -18.28 -6.66
CA TYR A 90 -21.31 -19.35 -6.25
C TYR A 90 -21.55 -19.40 -4.74
N HIS A 91 -20.51 -19.20 -3.91
CA HIS A 91 -20.70 -19.01 -2.46
C HIS A 91 -21.62 -17.83 -2.13
N THR A 92 -21.45 -16.70 -2.82
CA THR A 92 -22.29 -15.52 -2.60
C THR A 92 -23.77 -15.81 -2.90
N ILE A 93 -24.05 -16.52 -3.99
CA ILE A 93 -25.40 -16.96 -4.37
C ILE A 93 -26.00 -17.92 -3.33
N LEU A 94 -25.19 -18.86 -2.81
CA LEU A 94 -25.60 -19.79 -1.75
C LEU A 94 -26.02 -19.04 -0.48
N PHE A 95 -25.21 -18.08 -0.01
CA PHE A 95 -25.52 -17.32 1.21
C PHE A 95 -26.74 -16.42 1.04
N ASP A 96 -26.92 -15.77 -0.12
CA ASP A 96 -28.13 -15.00 -0.42
C ASP A 96 -29.37 -15.90 -0.50
N GLN A 97 -29.25 -17.14 -0.99
CA GLN A 97 -30.36 -18.08 -1.00
C GLN A 97 -30.67 -18.63 0.40
N ALA A 98 -29.66 -18.87 1.24
CA ALA A 98 -29.85 -19.19 2.67
C ALA A 98 -30.56 -18.02 3.40
N GLN A 99 -30.19 -16.78 3.08
CA GLN A 99 -30.81 -15.58 3.64
C GLN A 99 -32.29 -15.45 3.25
N ARG A 100 -32.65 -15.75 1.99
CA ARG A 100 -34.06 -15.76 1.56
C ARG A 100 -34.84 -16.94 2.17
N SER A 101 -34.32 -18.15 2.02
CA SER A 101 -35.03 -19.39 2.38
C SER A 101 -35.16 -19.65 3.87
N ILE A 102 -34.14 -19.34 4.69
CA ILE A 102 -34.18 -19.57 6.13
C ILE A 102 -34.46 -18.26 6.86
N LYS A 103 -33.61 -17.23 6.71
CA LYS A 103 -33.74 -15.99 7.47
C LYS A 103 -35.04 -15.25 7.14
N SER A 104 -35.44 -15.11 5.87
CA SER A 104 -36.70 -14.42 5.55
C SER A 104 -37.92 -15.30 5.83
N GLN A 105 -38.01 -16.49 5.24
CA GLN A 105 -39.23 -17.33 5.30
C GLN A 105 -39.58 -17.72 6.75
N LEU A 106 -38.63 -18.22 7.54
CA LEU A 106 -38.90 -18.65 8.93
C LEU A 106 -39.10 -17.46 9.87
N HIS A 107 -38.40 -16.34 9.68
CA HIS A 107 -38.61 -15.15 10.50
C HIS A 107 -39.97 -14.50 10.25
N THR A 108 -40.44 -14.46 9.00
CA THR A 108 -41.81 -14.02 8.69
C THR A 108 -42.84 -14.94 9.34
N PHE A 109 -42.65 -16.26 9.29
CA PHE A 109 -43.53 -17.21 9.99
C PHE A 109 -43.58 -16.97 11.51
N VAL A 110 -42.43 -16.77 12.16
CA VAL A 110 -42.33 -16.46 13.60
C VAL A 110 -42.90 -15.06 13.94
N LYS A 111 -42.67 -14.03 13.12
CA LYS A 111 -43.15 -12.68 13.41
C LYS A 111 -44.61 -12.41 13.05
N GLU A 112 -45.17 -13.09 12.05
CA GLU A 112 -46.53 -12.82 11.57
C GLU A 112 -47.53 -13.89 11.96
N ASP A 113 -47.28 -15.16 11.67
CA ASP A 113 -48.25 -16.23 11.90
C ASP A 113 -48.30 -16.65 13.38
N LEU A 114 -47.15 -16.77 14.06
CA LEU A 114 -47.12 -16.99 15.51
C LEU A 114 -47.65 -15.79 16.29
N LYS A 115 -47.48 -14.56 15.79
CA LYS A 115 -48.07 -13.36 16.40
C LYS A 115 -49.59 -13.37 16.37
N LYS A 116 -50.21 -13.72 15.22
CA LYS A 116 -51.68 -13.87 15.12
C LYS A 116 -52.23 -14.88 16.12
N PHE A 117 -51.51 -15.98 16.32
CA PHE A 117 -51.85 -16.98 17.35
C PHE A 117 -51.75 -16.39 18.78
N LYS A 118 -50.68 -15.66 19.11
CA LYS A 118 -50.52 -15.00 20.42
C LYS A 118 -51.58 -13.93 20.68
N ASP A 119 -51.92 -13.12 19.68
CA ASP A 119 -52.97 -12.09 19.79
C ASP A 119 -54.35 -12.75 20.01
N ALA A 120 -54.64 -13.86 19.31
CA ALA A 120 -55.86 -14.64 19.52
C ALA A 120 -55.90 -15.32 20.90
N LYS A 121 -54.78 -15.89 21.37
CA LYS A 121 -54.66 -16.45 22.73
C LYS A 121 -55.00 -15.39 23.78
N LYS A 122 -54.36 -14.21 23.71
CA LYS A 122 -54.58 -13.12 24.66
C LYS A 122 -56.04 -12.68 24.73
N GLN A 123 -56.74 -12.68 23.60
CA GLN A 123 -58.16 -12.35 23.53
C GLN A 123 -59.05 -13.47 24.09
N PHE A 124 -58.68 -14.74 23.87
CA PHE A 124 -59.34 -15.90 24.46
C PHE A 124 -59.20 -15.94 25.99
N ASP A 125 -57.98 -15.76 26.51
CA ASP A 125 -57.70 -15.74 27.95
C ASP A 125 -58.51 -14.65 28.65
N LYS A 126 -58.48 -13.42 28.12
CA LYS A 126 -59.27 -12.28 28.63
C LYS A 126 -60.76 -12.59 28.72
N VAL A 127 -61.36 -13.11 27.65
CA VAL A 127 -62.82 -13.39 27.64
C VAL A 127 -63.15 -14.67 28.41
N SER A 128 -62.19 -15.56 28.64
CA SER A 128 -62.31 -16.65 29.60
C SER A 128 -62.40 -16.13 31.03
N GLU A 129 -61.54 -15.19 31.43
CA GLU A 129 -61.58 -14.53 32.75
C GLU A 129 -62.88 -13.73 32.95
N GLU A 130 -63.27 -12.90 31.98
CA GLU A 130 -64.53 -12.13 32.02
C GLU A 130 -65.76 -13.04 32.19
N LYS A 131 -65.76 -14.22 31.54
CA LYS A 131 -66.82 -15.22 31.68
C LYS A 131 -66.85 -15.85 33.07
N GLU A 132 -65.69 -16.15 33.66
CA GLU A 132 -65.59 -16.71 35.00
C GLU A 132 -66.10 -15.72 36.06
N VAL A 133 -65.71 -14.45 35.94
CA VAL A 133 -66.24 -13.36 36.79
C VAL A 133 -67.76 -13.22 36.63
N ALA A 134 -68.29 -13.32 35.41
CA ALA A 134 -69.73 -13.29 35.17
C ALA A 134 -70.49 -14.51 35.74
N LEU A 135 -69.88 -15.71 35.70
CA LEU A 135 -70.42 -16.93 36.31
C LEU A 135 -70.49 -16.78 37.84
N VAL A 136 -69.41 -16.32 38.47
CA VAL A 136 -69.36 -16.08 39.93
C VAL A 136 -70.37 -15.01 40.34
N LYS A 137 -70.44 -13.87 39.63
CA LYS A 137 -71.44 -12.81 39.90
C LYS A 137 -72.86 -13.39 39.83
N ASN A 138 -73.18 -14.15 38.78
CA ASN A 138 -74.52 -14.74 38.61
C ASN A 138 -74.87 -15.77 39.70
N ALA A 139 -73.92 -16.61 40.11
CA ALA A 139 -74.12 -17.62 41.15
C ALA A 139 -74.32 -17.02 42.56
N GLN A 140 -73.74 -15.84 42.83
CA GLN A 140 -73.80 -15.18 44.14
C GLN A 140 -75.05 -14.31 44.37
N VAL A 141 -75.84 -13.98 43.33
CA VAL A 141 -76.99 -13.08 43.50
C VAL A 141 -78.08 -13.72 44.37
N PRO A 142 -78.53 -13.08 45.47
CA PRO A 142 -79.64 -13.57 46.27
C PRO A 142 -80.97 -13.62 45.51
N ARG A 143 -81.66 -14.76 45.59
CA ARG A 143 -82.94 -15.02 44.88
C ARG A 143 -84.08 -14.05 45.19
N ASN A 144 -84.00 -13.28 46.28
CA ASN A 144 -85.01 -12.30 46.66
C ASN A 144 -84.91 -10.96 45.89
N LYS A 145 -83.88 -10.78 45.06
CA LYS A 145 -83.65 -9.55 44.28
C LYS A 145 -83.75 -9.79 42.78
N GLN A 146 -84.97 -9.97 42.26
CA GLN A 146 -85.19 -10.37 40.86
C GLN A 146 -84.47 -9.48 39.83
N HIS A 147 -84.46 -8.15 40.01
CA HIS A 147 -83.76 -7.22 39.12
C HIS A 147 -82.24 -7.48 39.03
N GLU A 148 -81.57 -7.78 40.16
CA GLU A 148 -80.13 -8.10 40.17
C GLU A 148 -79.86 -9.48 39.53
N VAL A 149 -80.81 -10.42 39.67
CA VAL A 149 -80.74 -11.75 39.03
C VAL A 149 -80.85 -11.63 37.50
N ASP A 150 -81.79 -10.82 37.02
CA ASP A 150 -82.01 -10.59 35.59
C ASP A 150 -80.81 -9.87 34.94
N GLU A 151 -80.26 -8.85 35.61
CA GLU A 151 -79.04 -8.15 35.19
C GLU A 151 -77.85 -9.11 35.08
N ALA A 152 -77.55 -9.87 36.14
CA ALA A 152 -76.42 -10.80 36.16
C ALA A 152 -76.58 -11.92 35.12
N THR A 153 -77.82 -12.36 34.86
CA THR A 153 -78.13 -13.39 33.85
C THR A 153 -77.94 -12.86 32.42
N ASN A 154 -78.29 -11.60 32.16
CA ASN A 154 -78.08 -10.95 30.88
C ASN A 154 -76.57 -10.72 30.59
N ILE A 155 -75.81 -10.27 31.59
CA ILE A 155 -74.35 -10.16 31.52
C ILE A 155 -73.73 -11.53 31.21
N LEU A 156 -74.05 -12.58 31.99
CA LEU A 156 -73.55 -13.94 31.76
C LEU A 156 -73.90 -14.47 30.36
N THR A 157 -75.12 -14.22 29.87
CA THR A 157 -75.56 -14.64 28.53
C THR A 157 -74.76 -13.95 27.43
N THR A 158 -74.45 -12.66 27.62
CA THR A 158 -73.66 -11.86 26.67
C THR A 158 -72.19 -12.33 26.66
N THR A 159 -71.55 -12.46 27.82
CA THR A 159 -70.16 -12.92 27.92
C THR A 159 -69.99 -14.37 27.44
N ARG A 160 -70.97 -15.25 27.70
CA ARG A 160 -70.97 -16.63 27.16
C ARG A 160 -71.07 -16.67 25.63
N LYS A 161 -71.82 -15.75 25.00
CA LYS A 161 -71.82 -15.61 23.52
C LYS A 161 -70.47 -15.12 23.02
N CYS A 162 -69.91 -14.07 23.64
CA CYS A 162 -68.60 -13.52 23.28
C CYS A 162 -67.49 -14.58 23.37
N PHE A 163 -67.44 -15.33 24.48
CA PHE A 163 -66.53 -16.45 24.68
C PHE A 163 -66.62 -17.49 23.56
N ARG A 164 -67.83 -17.90 23.16
CA ARG A 164 -68.01 -18.88 22.08
C ARG A 164 -67.46 -18.40 20.74
N HIS A 165 -67.68 -17.15 20.37
CA HIS A 165 -67.12 -16.61 19.13
C HIS A 165 -65.58 -16.59 19.16
N ILE A 166 -64.99 -16.02 20.21
CA ILE A 166 -63.53 -15.89 20.33
C ILE A 166 -62.84 -17.25 20.49
N ALA A 167 -63.46 -18.21 21.18
CA ALA A 167 -62.91 -19.56 21.32
C ALA A 167 -62.93 -20.33 19.98
N LEU A 168 -63.97 -20.16 19.15
CA LEU A 168 -63.99 -20.71 17.79
C LEU A 168 -62.90 -20.06 16.92
N ASP A 169 -62.72 -18.73 16.99
CA ASP A 169 -61.64 -18.03 16.29
C ASP A 169 -60.26 -18.51 16.74
N TYR A 170 -60.07 -18.74 18.04
CA TYR A 170 -58.80 -19.24 18.58
C TYR A 170 -58.49 -20.67 18.12
N VAL A 171 -59.48 -21.57 18.16
CA VAL A 171 -59.37 -22.95 17.63
C VAL A 171 -59.10 -22.95 16.12
N LEU A 172 -59.69 -22.02 15.36
CA LEU A 172 -59.37 -21.82 13.95
C LEU A 172 -57.90 -21.40 13.77
N GLN A 173 -57.40 -20.41 14.51
CA GLN A 173 -55.98 -20.00 14.41
C GLN A 173 -55.02 -21.14 14.79
N ILE A 174 -55.33 -21.92 15.83
CA ILE A 174 -54.58 -23.12 16.21
C ILE A 174 -54.50 -24.11 15.05
N ASN A 175 -55.64 -24.48 14.47
CA ASN A 175 -55.67 -25.49 13.41
C ASN A 175 -54.99 -24.99 12.13
N VAL A 176 -55.11 -23.70 11.80
CA VAL A 176 -54.38 -23.07 10.68
C VAL A 176 -52.87 -23.11 10.94
N LEU A 177 -52.40 -22.70 12.12
CA LEU A 177 -50.98 -22.71 12.50
C LEU A 177 -50.41 -24.14 12.45
N GLN A 178 -51.12 -25.11 13.00
CA GLN A 178 -50.74 -26.53 12.98
C GLN A 178 -50.65 -27.10 11.56
N SER A 179 -51.47 -26.63 10.62
CA SER A 179 -51.36 -27.00 9.20
C SER A 179 -50.17 -26.33 8.50
N LYS A 180 -49.93 -25.04 8.78
CA LYS A 180 -48.83 -24.26 8.19
C LYS A 180 -47.44 -24.69 8.67
N LYS A 181 -47.28 -25.01 9.96
CA LYS A 181 -45.95 -25.23 10.58
C LYS A 181 -45.10 -26.25 9.81
N ARG A 182 -45.72 -27.35 9.36
CA ARG A 182 -45.05 -28.41 8.60
C ARG A 182 -44.65 -27.95 7.20
N LEU A 183 -45.49 -27.15 6.54
CA LEU A 183 -45.25 -26.65 5.19
C LEU A 183 -44.07 -25.68 5.16
N GLU A 184 -44.09 -24.65 6.01
CA GLU A 184 -43.07 -23.59 5.98
C GLU A 184 -41.68 -24.10 6.37
N ILE A 185 -41.58 -24.97 7.38
CA ILE A 185 -40.31 -25.58 7.80
C ILE A 185 -39.72 -26.45 6.68
N LEU A 186 -40.52 -27.34 6.09
CA LEU A 186 -40.04 -28.24 5.03
C LEU A 186 -39.68 -27.47 3.75
N LYS A 187 -40.47 -26.46 3.36
CA LYS A 187 -40.22 -25.62 2.19
C LYS A 187 -38.93 -24.81 2.34
N SER A 188 -38.70 -24.22 3.52
CA SER A 188 -37.49 -23.46 3.84
C SER A 188 -36.25 -24.35 3.78
N MET A 189 -36.28 -25.51 4.44
CA MET A 189 -35.15 -26.44 4.47
C MET A 189 -34.88 -27.07 3.09
N LEU A 190 -35.93 -27.45 2.33
CA LEU A 190 -35.77 -27.98 0.97
C LEU A 190 -35.14 -26.94 0.03
N SER A 191 -35.53 -25.67 0.13
CA SER A 191 -34.92 -24.60 -0.66
C SER A 191 -33.44 -24.41 -0.32
N PHE A 192 -33.07 -24.47 0.96
CA PHE A 192 -31.66 -24.40 1.39
C PHE A 192 -30.85 -25.62 0.93
N MET A 193 -31.39 -26.83 1.05
CA MET A 193 -30.71 -28.05 0.60
C MET A 193 -30.50 -28.07 -0.93
N ASN A 194 -31.49 -27.61 -1.71
CA ASN A 194 -31.34 -27.46 -3.15
C ASN A 194 -30.28 -26.42 -3.52
N ALA A 195 -30.17 -25.31 -2.78
CA ALA A 195 -29.13 -24.31 -3.00
C ALA A 195 -27.72 -24.88 -2.75
N ASN A 196 -27.54 -25.68 -1.70
CA ASN A 196 -26.28 -26.40 -1.44
C ASN A 196 -25.95 -27.38 -2.57
N LEU A 197 -26.94 -28.15 -3.03
CA LEU A 197 -26.76 -29.09 -4.16
C LEU A 197 -26.28 -28.37 -5.42
N SER A 198 -26.92 -27.26 -5.81
CA SER A 198 -26.52 -26.46 -6.95
C SER A 198 -25.11 -25.89 -6.80
N PHE A 199 -24.77 -25.37 -5.61
CA PHE A 199 -23.43 -24.86 -5.32
C PHE A 199 -22.34 -25.95 -5.51
N PHE A 200 -22.51 -27.14 -4.92
CA PHE A 200 -21.54 -28.22 -5.06
C PHE A 200 -21.43 -28.75 -6.50
N GLN A 201 -22.55 -28.81 -7.24
CA GLN A 201 -22.54 -29.19 -8.66
C GLN A 201 -21.79 -28.17 -9.51
N GLN A 202 -22.08 -26.88 -9.35
CA GLN A 202 -21.42 -25.79 -10.08
C GLN A 202 -19.91 -25.75 -9.79
N GLY A 203 -19.52 -25.85 -8.52
CA GLY A 203 -18.11 -25.95 -8.13
C GLY A 203 -17.41 -27.18 -8.71
N TYR A 204 -18.06 -28.35 -8.69
CA TYR A 204 -17.49 -29.57 -9.27
C TYR A 204 -17.23 -29.43 -10.78
N HIS A 205 -18.19 -28.91 -11.54
CA HIS A 205 -18.01 -28.70 -12.99
C HIS A 205 -16.87 -27.73 -13.27
N LEU A 206 -16.84 -26.60 -12.56
CA LEU A 206 -15.79 -25.58 -12.69
C LEU A 206 -14.38 -26.13 -12.45
N PHE A 207 -14.17 -26.92 -11.39
CA PHE A 207 -12.86 -27.55 -11.13
C PHE A 207 -12.56 -28.75 -12.05
N SER A 208 -13.59 -29.42 -12.58
CA SER A 208 -13.43 -30.47 -13.61
C SER A 208 -12.88 -29.87 -14.91
N ASP A 209 -13.36 -28.69 -15.30
CA ASP A 209 -12.91 -27.99 -16.51
C ASP A 209 -11.48 -27.42 -16.35
N LEU A 210 -11.07 -27.07 -15.12
CA LEU A 210 -9.69 -26.66 -14.81
C LEU A 210 -8.70 -27.84 -14.77
N GLN A 211 -9.16 -29.07 -14.54
CA GLN A 211 -8.30 -30.24 -14.30
C GLN A 211 -7.26 -30.52 -15.41
N PRO A 212 -7.54 -30.33 -16.72
CA PRO A 212 -6.54 -30.52 -17.78
C PRO A 212 -5.37 -29.52 -17.67
N LEU A 213 -5.64 -28.25 -17.34
CA LEU A 213 -4.61 -27.23 -17.16
C LEU A 213 -3.68 -27.59 -15.99
N MET A 214 -4.24 -28.02 -14.86
CA MET A 214 -3.46 -28.45 -13.70
C MET A 214 -2.54 -29.65 -14.02
N LYS A 215 -3.00 -30.60 -14.84
CA LYS A 215 -2.17 -31.74 -15.29
C LYS A 215 -1.05 -31.28 -16.23
N GLN A 216 -1.34 -30.37 -17.16
CA GLN A 216 -0.34 -29.81 -18.06
C GLN A 216 0.74 -29.04 -17.29
N LEU A 217 0.32 -28.16 -16.36
CA LEU A 217 1.24 -27.37 -15.52
C LEU A 217 2.10 -28.27 -14.62
N GLY A 218 1.55 -29.37 -14.09
CA GLY A 218 2.34 -30.35 -13.33
C GLY A 218 3.51 -30.93 -14.15
N GLY A 219 3.24 -31.37 -15.38
CA GLY A 219 4.29 -31.87 -16.28
C GLY A 219 5.30 -30.80 -16.71
N GLN A 220 4.87 -29.54 -16.86
CA GLN A 220 5.77 -28.41 -17.12
C GLN A 220 6.67 -28.12 -15.90
N LEU A 221 6.13 -28.20 -14.68
CA LEU A 221 6.88 -27.98 -13.45
C LEU A 221 7.97 -29.05 -13.24
N ASP A 222 7.66 -30.32 -13.49
CA ASP A 222 8.65 -31.42 -13.44
C ASP A 222 9.82 -31.16 -14.41
N GLN A 223 9.54 -30.69 -15.62
CA GLN A 223 10.56 -30.33 -16.61
C GLN A 223 11.40 -29.12 -16.16
N LEU A 224 10.76 -28.06 -15.66
CA LEU A 224 11.45 -26.87 -15.13
C LEU A 224 12.39 -27.20 -13.96
N VAL A 225 12.02 -28.14 -13.10
CA VAL A 225 12.90 -28.63 -12.01
C VAL A 225 14.15 -29.31 -12.57
N VAL A 226 14.01 -30.14 -13.61
CA VAL A 226 15.15 -30.79 -14.29
C VAL A 226 16.06 -29.77 -14.97
N ASP A 227 15.48 -28.80 -15.67
CA ASP A 227 16.23 -27.77 -16.38
C ASP A 227 16.95 -26.82 -15.42
N SER A 228 16.30 -26.38 -14.34
CA SER A 228 16.93 -25.59 -13.28
C SER A 228 18.07 -26.35 -12.59
N ALA A 229 17.90 -27.65 -12.32
CA ALA A 229 18.96 -28.49 -11.75
C ALA A 229 20.12 -28.76 -12.72
N LYS A 230 19.89 -28.67 -14.04
CA LYS A 230 20.94 -28.70 -15.06
C LYS A 230 21.68 -27.36 -15.12
N GLU A 231 20.95 -26.26 -15.27
CA GLU A 231 21.52 -24.90 -15.33
C GLU A 231 22.35 -24.59 -14.09
N LYS A 232 21.87 -24.94 -12.90
CA LYS A 232 22.63 -24.83 -11.65
C LYS A 232 23.98 -25.54 -11.73
N ARG A 233 24.01 -26.80 -12.19
CA ARG A 233 25.27 -27.58 -12.33
C ARG A 233 26.21 -26.96 -13.37
N ASP A 234 25.67 -26.50 -14.50
CA ASP A 234 26.45 -25.85 -15.54
C ASP A 234 27.05 -24.52 -15.04
N MET A 235 26.32 -23.78 -14.19
CA MET A 235 26.80 -22.56 -13.53
C MET A 235 27.82 -22.82 -12.41
N GLU A 236 27.64 -23.88 -11.60
CA GLU A 236 28.63 -24.32 -10.60
C GLU A 236 29.94 -24.77 -11.26
N GLN A 237 29.88 -25.42 -12.43
CA GLN A 237 31.06 -25.78 -13.24
C GLN A 237 31.75 -24.53 -13.80
N LYS A 238 31.01 -23.57 -14.37
CA LYS A 238 31.56 -22.29 -14.85
C LYS A 238 32.25 -21.51 -13.72
N HIS A 239 31.60 -21.41 -12.55
CA HIS A 239 32.16 -20.77 -11.36
C HIS A 239 33.48 -21.44 -10.95
N SER A 240 33.51 -22.77 -10.88
CA SER A 240 34.71 -23.54 -10.54
C SER A 240 35.85 -23.34 -11.56
N ALA A 241 35.52 -23.26 -12.85
CA ALA A 241 36.49 -23.05 -13.91
C ALA A 241 37.11 -21.64 -13.88
N ILE A 242 36.29 -20.60 -13.64
CA ILE A 242 36.78 -19.22 -13.48
C ILE A 242 37.65 -19.10 -12.23
N GLN A 243 37.22 -19.67 -11.11
CA GLN A 243 37.98 -19.70 -9.86
C GLN A 243 39.36 -20.36 -10.03
N GLN A 244 39.50 -21.36 -10.89
CA GLN A 244 40.80 -21.97 -11.22
C GLN A 244 41.69 -21.11 -12.11
N GLN A 245 41.14 -20.18 -12.91
CA GLN A 245 41.90 -19.27 -13.77
C GLN A 245 42.44 -18.05 -12.99
N ASP A 246 41.61 -17.46 -12.12
CA ASP A 246 41.93 -16.21 -11.41
C ASP A 246 43.14 -16.34 -10.45
N PHE A 247 43.40 -17.51 -9.86
CA PHE A 247 44.57 -17.70 -8.98
C PHE A 247 45.94 -17.65 -9.69
N SER A 248 45.98 -17.68 -11.03
CA SER A 248 47.24 -17.59 -11.79
C SER A 248 47.51 -16.22 -12.43
N THR A 249 46.56 -15.28 -12.36
CA THR A 249 46.60 -14.05 -13.17
C THR A 249 46.20 -12.81 -12.36
N ASP A 250 47.14 -12.24 -11.62
CA ASP A 250 47.02 -10.89 -11.00
C ASP A 250 47.04 -9.75 -12.06
N ASP A 251 47.20 -10.10 -13.34
CA ASP A 251 47.00 -9.20 -14.46
C ASP A 251 45.56 -9.26 -14.94
N THR A 252 44.76 -8.23 -14.63
CA THR A 252 43.49 -7.98 -15.31
C THR A 252 43.76 -7.94 -16.82
N LYS A 253 43.26 -8.92 -17.58
CA LYS A 253 43.41 -8.98 -19.04
C LYS A 253 42.66 -7.81 -19.70
N LEU A 254 43.33 -6.66 -19.83
CA LEU A 254 42.92 -5.62 -20.74
C LEU A 254 43.24 -6.06 -22.18
N GLU A 255 42.32 -6.82 -22.78
CA GLU A 255 42.37 -7.12 -24.21
C GLU A 255 41.99 -5.85 -24.99
N TYR A 256 43.01 -5.10 -25.42
CA TYR A 256 42.84 -3.99 -26.35
C TYR A 256 42.39 -4.53 -27.71
N ASN A 257 41.11 -4.40 -28.01
CA ASN A 257 40.48 -5.02 -29.16
C ASN A 257 39.85 -3.92 -30.03
N ILE A 258 40.44 -3.67 -31.21
CA ILE A 258 40.02 -2.60 -32.11
C ILE A 258 38.67 -2.93 -32.76
N ASP A 259 38.37 -4.22 -32.93
CA ASP A 259 37.24 -4.73 -33.71
C ASP A 259 36.14 -5.36 -32.82
N THR A 260 35.68 -4.63 -31.79
CA THR A 260 34.43 -5.01 -31.08
C THR A 260 33.25 -4.22 -31.60
N GLU A 261 32.11 -4.91 -31.80
CA GLU A 261 30.88 -4.37 -32.42
C GLU A 261 30.32 -3.11 -31.74
N ASN A 262 30.73 -2.82 -30.50
CA ASN A 262 30.27 -1.67 -29.72
C ASN A 262 31.10 -0.38 -29.90
N GLY A 263 32.20 -0.40 -30.68
CA GLY A 263 33.06 0.78 -30.89
C GLY A 263 33.85 1.25 -29.66
N ILE A 264 34.03 0.38 -28.66
CA ILE A 264 34.76 0.65 -27.41
C ILE A 264 36.17 0.05 -27.52
N ALA A 265 37.19 0.90 -27.66
CA ALA A 265 38.57 0.44 -27.88
C ALA A 265 39.27 -0.07 -26.61
N MET A 266 38.86 0.43 -25.43
CA MET A 266 39.31 0.00 -24.11
C MET A 266 38.36 0.55 -23.04
N GLU A 267 38.11 -0.22 -21.98
CA GLU A 267 37.44 0.26 -20.78
C GLU A 267 38.05 -0.31 -19.48
N GLY A 268 37.78 0.35 -18.35
CA GLY A 268 38.28 -0.07 -17.04
C GLY A 268 38.35 1.06 -16.01
N TYR A 269 38.71 0.72 -14.77
CA TYR A 269 38.87 1.71 -13.70
C TYR A 269 40.19 2.48 -13.81
N LEU A 270 40.12 3.81 -13.67
CA LEU A 270 41.28 4.68 -13.42
C LEU A 270 40.96 5.69 -12.32
N PHE A 271 41.99 6.18 -11.65
CA PHE A 271 41.90 7.33 -10.75
C PHE A 271 42.17 8.63 -11.50
N LYS A 272 41.25 9.59 -11.41
CA LYS A 272 41.37 10.94 -11.99
C LYS A 272 41.68 11.97 -10.91
N ARG A 273 42.66 12.86 -11.17
CA ARG A 273 42.89 14.05 -10.34
C ARG A 273 41.88 15.15 -10.68
N ALA A 274 41.21 15.70 -9.69
CA ALA A 274 40.32 16.84 -9.86
C ALA A 274 41.11 18.12 -10.18
N SER A 275 40.54 18.99 -11.01
CA SER A 275 41.12 20.29 -11.37
C SER A 275 40.84 21.40 -10.34
N ASN A 276 40.23 21.07 -9.20
CA ASN A 276 39.96 22.01 -8.12
C ASN A 276 41.22 22.30 -7.28
N ALA A 277 41.19 23.36 -6.47
CA ALA A 277 42.32 23.75 -5.62
C ALA A 277 42.80 22.62 -4.68
N PHE A 278 41.89 21.73 -4.26
CA PHE A 278 42.15 20.58 -3.40
C PHE A 278 42.75 19.35 -4.12
N LYS A 279 42.83 19.35 -5.45
CA LYS A 279 43.47 18.31 -6.30
C LYS A 279 43.12 16.85 -5.93
N THR A 280 41.87 16.59 -5.55
CA THR A 280 41.45 15.28 -5.02
C THR A 280 41.41 14.18 -6.08
N TRP A 281 41.83 12.96 -5.72
CA TRP A 281 41.83 11.80 -6.63
C TRP A 281 40.56 10.97 -6.50
N ASN A 282 40.00 10.56 -7.64
CA ASN A 282 38.69 9.93 -7.74
C ASN A 282 38.71 8.73 -8.70
N ARG A 283 38.39 7.51 -8.23
CA ARG A 283 38.22 6.33 -9.09
C ARG A 283 36.95 6.46 -9.93
N ARG A 284 37.02 6.22 -11.25
CA ARG A 284 35.89 6.23 -12.18
C ARG A 284 36.06 5.11 -13.21
N TRP A 285 34.97 4.64 -13.82
CA TRP A 285 35.03 3.74 -14.97
C TRP A 285 35.28 4.59 -16.22
N PHE A 286 36.39 4.39 -16.90
CA PHE A 286 36.75 5.06 -18.14
C PHE A 286 36.47 4.16 -19.32
N SER A 287 36.08 4.75 -20.44
CA SER A 287 36.04 4.07 -21.74
C SER A 287 36.55 5.00 -22.85
N ILE A 288 37.20 4.38 -23.84
CA ILE A 288 37.60 5.03 -25.10
C ILE A 288 36.58 4.62 -26.15
N GLN A 289 35.79 5.58 -26.63
CA GLN A 289 34.66 5.34 -27.54
C GLN A 289 34.67 6.43 -28.62
N ASN A 290 34.57 6.06 -29.90
CA ASN A 290 34.47 6.99 -31.03
C ASN A 290 35.50 8.15 -31.00
N SER A 291 36.77 7.82 -30.74
CA SER A 291 37.87 8.81 -30.61
C SER A 291 37.67 9.88 -29.51
N GLN A 292 36.86 9.57 -28.49
CA GLN A 292 36.68 10.34 -27.26
C GLN A 292 37.14 9.54 -26.03
N LEU A 293 37.56 10.26 -24.98
CA LEU A 293 37.82 9.68 -23.66
C LEU A 293 36.72 10.11 -22.70
N VAL A 294 35.93 9.16 -22.21
CA VAL A 294 34.78 9.42 -21.32
C VAL A 294 34.93 8.66 -20.00
N TYR A 295 34.19 9.10 -18.95
CA TYR A 295 34.02 8.30 -17.73
C TYR A 295 32.59 8.31 -17.19
N GLN A 296 32.27 7.26 -16.43
CA GLN A 296 31.05 7.13 -15.64
C GLN A 296 31.39 7.05 -14.15
N LYS A 297 30.47 7.51 -13.29
CA LYS A 297 30.61 7.45 -11.82
C LYS A 297 29.90 6.22 -11.25
N ARG A 298 28.75 5.85 -11.82
CA ARG A 298 27.98 4.63 -11.58
C ARG A 298 27.50 4.04 -12.91
N PHE A 299 27.15 2.76 -12.90
CA PHE A 299 26.54 2.08 -14.05
C PHE A 299 25.24 2.79 -14.47
N ARG A 300 25.07 3.03 -15.78
CA ARG A 300 23.99 3.84 -16.40
C ARG A 300 24.05 5.37 -16.18
N ASP A 301 25.08 5.93 -15.55
CA ASP A 301 25.29 7.38 -15.64
C ASP A 301 25.60 7.81 -17.08
N ASN A 302 25.12 9.00 -17.49
CA ASN A 302 25.53 9.59 -18.77
C ASN A 302 27.07 9.77 -18.79
N PRO A 303 27.77 9.26 -19.82
CA PRO A 303 29.23 9.32 -19.89
C PRO A 303 29.71 10.77 -19.93
N THR A 304 30.52 11.16 -18.96
CA THR A 304 31.13 12.49 -18.91
C THR A 304 32.35 12.53 -19.81
N VAL A 305 32.28 13.32 -20.88
CA VAL A 305 33.39 13.51 -21.81
C VAL A 305 34.54 14.27 -21.12
N VAL A 306 35.71 13.64 -21.05
CA VAL A 306 36.96 14.25 -20.55
C VAL A 306 37.66 14.98 -21.69
N VAL A 307 37.67 14.34 -22.85
CA VAL A 307 38.30 14.78 -24.08
C VAL A 307 37.32 14.55 -25.22
N GLU A 308 36.86 15.63 -25.83
CA GLU A 308 35.89 15.64 -26.94
C GLU A 308 36.52 15.19 -28.27
N ASP A 309 37.82 15.38 -28.43
CA ASP A 309 38.59 14.96 -29.60
C ASP A 309 40.00 14.52 -29.18
N LEU A 310 40.27 13.22 -29.24
CA LEU A 310 41.59 12.68 -28.93
C LEU A 310 42.65 13.11 -29.96
N ARG A 311 42.31 13.47 -31.21
CA ARG A 311 43.29 13.86 -32.25
C ARG A 311 44.22 14.97 -31.80
N LEU A 312 43.70 15.94 -31.03
CA LEU A 312 44.44 17.10 -30.58
C LEU A 312 45.19 16.85 -29.26
N CYS A 313 45.22 15.62 -28.77
CA CYS A 313 45.78 15.28 -27.46
C CYS A 313 47.16 14.63 -27.54
N THR A 314 47.95 14.84 -26.49
CA THR A 314 49.22 14.14 -26.27
C THR A 314 49.21 13.45 -24.91
N VAL A 315 49.76 12.22 -24.84
CA VAL A 315 49.89 11.49 -23.58
C VAL A 315 51.32 11.65 -23.07
N LYS A 316 51.46 12.24 -21.88
CA LYS A 316 52.74 12.42 -21.19
C LYS A 316 52.85 11.44 -20.03
N GLN A 317 54.03 10.88 -19.86
CA GLN A 317 54.39 10.18 -18.63
C GLN A 317 54.86 11.23 -17.62
N CYS A 318 54.35 11.17 -16.39
CA CYS A 318 54.68 12.14 -15.34
C CYS A 318 55.48 11.45 -14.24
N GLU A 319 56.79 11.68 -14.22
CA GLU A 319 57.70 11.12 -13.22
C GLU A 319 57.74 11.99 -11.94
N ASP A 320 57.54 13.31 -12.06
CA ASP A 320 57.57 14.29 -10.96
C ASP A 320 56.28 14.38 -10.12
N VAL A 321 55.50 13.29 -10.00
CA VAL A 321 54.24 13.26 -9.23
C VAL A 321 54.33 12.23 -8.11
N GLU A 322 53.96 12.61 -6.89
CA GLU A 322 54.05 11.80 -5.66
C GLU A 322 53.38 10.41 -5.72
N ARG A 323 52.55 10.14 -6.73
CA ARG A 323 51.80 8.89 -6.89
C ARG A 323 52.34 8.05 -8.03
N ARG A 324 52.59 6.77 -7.74
CA ARG A 324 52.97 5.75 -8.72
C ARG A 324 51.92 5.57 -9.81
N PHE A 325 52.39 5.20 -11.00
CA PHE A 325 51.59 4.83 -12.18
C PHE A 325 50.72 5.94 -12.78
N CYS A 326 51.13 7.20 -12.62
CA CYS A 326 50.44 8.35 -13.21
C CYS A 326 50.82 8.57 -14.70
N PHE A 327 49.86 9.10 -15.45
CA PHE A 327 50.04 9.64 -16.80
C PHE A 327 49.08 10.82 -17.01
N GLU A 328 49.41 11.71 -17.93
CA GLU A 328 48.63 12.91 -18.20
C GLU A 328 48.20 12.95 -19.66
N VAL A 329 46.90 13.12 -19.90
CA VAL A 329 46.33 13.35 -21.23
C VAL A 329 46.11 14.85 -21.37
N VAL A 330 46.94 15.49 -22.22
CA VAL A 330 46.95 16.93 -22.43
C VAL A 330 46.20 17.23 -23.73
N SER A 331 45.07 17.92 -23.65
CA SER A 331 44.37 18.54 -24.79
C SER A 331 44.67 20.06 -24.88
N PRO A 332 44.29 20.75 -25.96
CA PRO A 332 44.51 22.19 -26.10
C PRO A 332 43.76 23.04 -25.06
N THR A 333 42.68 22.51 -24.47
CA THR A 333 41.80 23.23 -23.53
C THR A 333 41.82 22.68 -22.11
N LYS A 334 42.19 21.41 -21.92
CA LYS A 334 42.16 20.71 -20.62
C LYS A 334 43.34 19.75 -20.50
N SER A 335 44.01 19.76 -19.35
CA SER A 335 44.93 18.68 -18.97
C SER A 335 44.28 17.77 -17.94
N CYS A 336 44.26 16.46 -18.20
CA CYS A 336 43.66 15.47 -17.31
C CYS A 336 44.73 14.49 -16.82
N MET A 337 45.01 14.51 -15.52
CA MET A 337 45.94 13.57 -14.90
C MET A 337 45.20 12.34 -14.38
N LEU A 338 45.67 11.17 -14.83
CA LEU A 338 45.11 9.86 -14.57
C LEU A 338 46.16 8.97 -13.89
N GLN A 339 45.69 7.96 -13.17
CA GLN A 339 46.51 6.97 -12.47
C GLN A 339 45.89 5.59 -12.68
N ALA A 340 46.72 4.63 -13.10
CA ALA A 340 46.34 3.23 -13.23
C ALA A 340 46.73 2.42 -11.98
N ASP A 341 46.12 1.25 -11.81
CA ASP A 341 46.33 0.42 -10.61
C ASP A 341 47.66 -0.39 -10.67
N SER A 342 48.27 -0.55 -11.86
CA SER A 342 49.60 -1.17 -12.04
C SER A 342 50.40 -0.56 -13.20
N GLU A 343 51.71 -0.83 -13.27
CA GLU A 343 52.58 -0.36 -14.36
C GLU A 343 52.19 -0.96 -15.72
N LYS A 344 51.80 -2.23 -15.77
CA LYS A 344 51.29 -2.87 -17.00
C LYS A 344 50.01 -2.19 -17.48
N LEU A 345 49.08 -1.91 -16.55
CA LEU A 345 47.85 -1.18 -16.87
C LEU A 345 48.15 0.25 -17.33
N ARG A 346 49.11 0.95 -16.71
CA ARG A 346 49.57 2.28 -17.16
C ARG A 346 50.08 2.25 -18.60
N GLN A 347 50.92 1.27 -18.93
CA GLN A 347 51.45 1.09 -20.28
C GLN A 347 50.34 0.73 -21.28
N ALA A 348 49.42 -0.17 -20.92
CA ALA A 348 48.26 -0.53 -21.74
C ALA A 348 47.36 0.68 -22.03
N TRP A 349 46.96 1.44 -21.01
CA TRP A 349 46.15 2.66 -21.16
C TRP A 349 46.89 3.74 -21.96
N THR A 350 48.18 3.97 -21.68
CA THR A 350 49.00 4.95 -22.44
C THR A 350 49.03 4.56 -23.93
N LYS A 351 49.28 3.29 -24.24
CA LYS A 351 49.34 2.77 -25.61
C LYS A 351 47.96 2.78 -26.29
N ALA A 352 46.88 2.44 -25.58
CA ALA A 352 45.53 2.47 -26.11
C ALA A 352 45.10 3.90 -26.47
N VAL A 353 45.38 4.88 -25.61
CA VAL A 353 45.13 6.30 -25.90
C VAL A 353 46.01 6.78 -27.07
N GLN A 354 47.31 6.48 -27.08
CA GLN A 354 48.20 6.80 -28.22
C GLN A 354 47.74 6.18 -29.55
N ASN A 355 47.30 4.92 -29.53
CA ASN A 355 46.76 4.25 -30.71
C ASN A 355 45.43 4.87 -31.16
N SER A 356 44.54 5.24 -30.23
CA SER A 356 43.29 5.93 -30.54
C SER A 356 43.54 7.31 -31.15
N ILE A 357 44.50 8.09 -30.63
CA ILE A 357 44.98 9.33 -31.24
C ILE A 357 45.44 9.07 -32.69
N ALA A 358 46.27 8.04 -32.89
CA ALA A 358 46.79 7.69 -34.22
C ALA A 358 45.70 7.17 -35.19
N THR A 359 44.68 6.45 -34.72
CA THR A 359 43.53 6.04 -35.54
C THR A 359 42.69 7.24 -35.94
N ALA A 360 42.40 8.13 -34.99
CA ALA A 360 41.63 9.34 -35.27
C ALA A 360 42.33 10.29 -36.26
N TYR A 361 43.68 10.26 -36.33
CA TYR A 361 44.43 10.92 -37.41
C TYR A 361 44.31 10.20 -38.78
N ARG A 362 44.19 8.86 -38.80
CA ARG A 362 44.05 8.06 -40.03
C ARG A 362 42.64 8.12 -40.63
N GLU A 363 41.60 8.31 -39.82
CA GLU A 363 40.21 8.44 -40.28
C GLU A 363 40.01 9.62 -41.27
N ASN A 364 40.88 10.63 -41.25
CA ASN A 364 40.90 11.72 -42.24
C ASN A 364 41.78 11.43 -43.49
N GLY A 365 42.39 10.26 -43.60
CA GLY A 365 43.30 9.89 -44.71
C GLY A 365 42.61 9.24 -45.91
N ASP A 366 41.59 8.40 -45.68
CA ASP A 366 41.01 7.50 -46.69
C ASP A 366 39.47 7.55 -46.79
N GLU A 367 38.83 8.68 -46.45
CA GLU A 367 37.42 8.95 -46.82
C GLU A 367 37.30 9.99 -47.95
N CYS A 368 37.94 9.66 -49.08
CA CYS A 368 37.55 10.16 -50.39
C CYS A 368 37.21 8.95 -51.28
N PHE A 369 35.91 8.65 -51.42
CA PHE A 369 35.33 7.58 -52.25
C PHE A 369 35.68 6.11 -51.91
N SER A 370 35.05 5.52 -50.87
CA SER A 370 34.39 4.19 -51.00
C SER A 370 33.68 3.65 -49.73
N CYS A 371 32.45 4.10 -49.40
CA CYS A 371 31.45 3.21 -48.77
C CYS A 371 29.99 3.76 -48.79
N PHE A 372 29.43 4.00 -49.98
CA PHE A 372 27.97 3.91 -50.13
C PHE A 372 27.67 2.60 -50.87
N SER A 373 27.46 1.54 -50.09
CA SER A 373 27.02 0.23 -50.58
C SER A 373 26.01 -0.36 -49.60
N LEU A 374 24.85 0.29 -49.54
CA LEU A 374 23.63 -0.37 -49.08
C LEU A 374 23.29 -1.53 -50.04
N PRO A 375 22.79 -2.68 -49.55
CA PRO A 375 22.40 -3.77 -50.41
C PRO A 375 21.22 -3.34 -51.29
N LEU A 376 21.46 -3.22 -52.59
CA LEU A 376 20.43 -2.91 -53.57
C LEU A 376 19.71 -4.20 -53.93
N ASP A 377 18.53 -4.40 -53.35
CA ASP A 377 17.65 -5.48 -53.77
C ASP A 377 17.14 -5.20 -55.20
N ARG A 378 16.89 -6.26 -55.96
CA ARG A 378 16.54 -6.17 -57.38
C ARG A 378 15.19 -5.50 -57.59
N GLN A 379 15.15 -4.45 -58.42
CA GLN A 379 14.33 -4.43 -59.66
C GLN A 379 14.62 -3.21 -60.56
N ALA A 380 14.25 -3.31 -61.83
CA ALA A 380 14.67 -2.39 -62.90
C ALA A 380 13.55 -1.44 -63.35
N SER A 381 13.89 -0.23 -63.81
CA SER A 381 13.53 0.25 -65.17
C SER A 381 13.94 1.71 -65.51
N VAL A 382 14.66 1.85 -66.62
CA VAL A 382 14.52 2.85 -67.71
C VAL A 382 14.38 4.37 -67.40
N SER A 383 15.51 5.08 -67.48
CA SER A 383 15.85 6.22 -68.37
C SER A 383 14.83 7.34 -68.75
N VAL A 384 15.24 8.62 -68.61
CA VAL A 384 15.71 9.54 -69.70
C VAL A 384 15.71 11.03 -69.25
N GLY A 385 16.86 11.71 -69.38
CA GLY A 385 17.09 13.16 -69.65
C GLY A 385 16.46 14.25 -68.75
N SER A 386 16.89 15.51 -68.73
CA SER A 386 18.11 16.24 -69.15
C SER A 386 17.83 17.75 -68.96
N LEU A 387 18.87 18.54 -68.66
CA LEU A 387 19.00 20.00 -68.86
C LEU A 387 18.46 21.02 -67.80
N ASP A 388 19.45 21.77 -67.29
CA ASP A 388 19.53 23.23 -67.11
C ASP A 388 18.77 24.07 -66.04
N SER A 389 19.62 24.71 -65.22
CA SER A 389 19.71 26.16 -64.97
C SER A 389 19.15 26.79 -63.68
N LEU A 390 20.10 27.40 -62.96
CA LEU A 390 20.04 28.63 -62.16
C LEU A 390 19.18 28.66 -60.88
N GLY A 391 19.87 28.73 -59.74
CA GLY A 391 19.33 29.13 -58.44
C GLY A 391 20.46 29.50 -57.47
N GLU A 392 20.51 30.77 -57.05
CA GLU A 392 21.62 31.31 -56.26
C GLU A 392 21.69 30.74 -54.83
N GLY A 393 22.90 30.76 -54.26
CA GLY A 393 23.19 30.07 -53.01
C GLY A 393 22.53 30.65 -51.77
N ARG A 394 22.23 29.79 -50.81
CA ARG A 394 22.09 30.13 -49.38
C ARG A 394 22.78 29.06 -48.54
N GLY A 395 23.86 29.45 -47.87
CA GLY A 395 24.41 28.65 -46.78
C GLY A 395 23.36 28.46 -45.69
N LEU A 396 23.22 27.23 -45.20
CA LEU A 396 22.31 26.90 -44.10
C LEU A 396 22.77 27.66 -42.85
N ARG A 397 22.08 28.75 -42.52
CA ARG A 397 22.29 29.51 -41.29
C ARG A 397 21.93 28.62 -40.10
N ALA A 398 22.72 28.71 -39.03
CA ALA A 398 22.34 28.16 -37.74
C ALA A 398 20.95 28.71 -37.33
N GLU A 399 20.03 27.82 -37.00
CA GLU A 399 18.67 28.21 -36.62
C GLU A 399 18.66 29.04 -35.34
N SER A 400 17.96 30.17 -35.36
CA SER A 400 17.86 31.05 -34.19
C SER A 400 17.02 30.43 -33.07
N ALA A 401 17.32 30.81 -31.82
CA ALA A 401 16.58 30.34 -30.64
C ALA A 401 15.07 30.57 -30.75
N LEU A 402 14.69 31.76 -31.24
CA LEU A 402 13.31 32.13 -31.55
C LEU A 402 12.65 31.12 -32.50
N GLN A 403 13.32 30.75 -33.60
CA GLN A 403 12.76 29.89 -34.63
C GLN A 403 12.53 28.45 -34.12
N ARG A 404 13.45 27.91 -33.31
CA ARG A 404 13.29 26.58 -32.68
C ARG A 404 12.22 26.53 -31.60
N VAL A 405 12.02 27.62 -30.84
CA VAL A 405 10.98 27.70 -29.80
C VAL A 405 9.60 27.91 -30.42
N LEU A 406 9.48 28.76 -31.44
CA LEU A 406 8.22 28.98 -32.17
C LEU A 406 7.82 27.81 -33.10
N ALA A 407 8.76 26.92 -33.46
CA ALA A 407 8.45 25.71 -34.24
C ALA A 407 7.65 24.65 -33.44
N VAL A 408 7.52 24.79 -32.12
CA VAL A 408 6.65 23.95 -31.29
C VAL A 408 5.23 24.52 -31.31
N SER A 409 4.26 23.68 -31.70
CA SER A 409 2.85 24.06 -31.84
C SER A 409 2.28 24.74 -30.59
N GLY A 410 1.63 25.90 -30.77
CA GLY A 410 1.00 26.69 -29.69
C GLY A 410 1.89 27.80 -29.11
N ASN A 411 3.18 27.84 -29.45
CA ASN A 411 4.09 28.89 -28.98
C ASN A 411 4.00 30.20 -29.78
N ASP A 412 3.16 30.28 -30.80
CA ASP A 412 2.89 31.48 -31.60
C ASP A 412 2.16 32.59 -30.82
N ARG A 413 1.65 32.26 -29.62
CA ARG A 413 0.92 33.17 -28.72
C ARG A 413 1.45 33.10 -27.29
N CYS A 414 1.35 34.20 -26.56
CA CYS A 414 1.68 34.29 -25.14
C CYS A 414 0.76 33.40 -24.29
N CYS A 415 1.32 32.64 -23.35
CA CYS A 415 0.60 31.73 -22.48
C CYS A 415 -0.51 32.42 -21.67
N ASP A 416 -0.22 33.56 -21.01
CA ASP A 416 -1.16 34.17 -20.05
C ASP A 416 -2.25 35.03 -20.72
N CYS A 417 -1.89 35.81 -21.75
CA CYS A 417 -2.75 36.83 -22.35
C CYS A 417 -3.11 36.57 -23.83
N GLY A 418 -2.55 35.54 -24.45
CA GLY A 418 -2.85 35.18 -25.84
C GLY A 418 -2.37 36.16 -26.91
N GLN A 419 -1.55 37.17 -26.59
CA GLN A 419 -0.95 38.04 -27.62
C GLN A 419 -0.07 37.24 -28.59
N THR A 420 -0.14 37.55 -29.88
CA THR A 420 0.67 36.93 -30.95
C THR A 420 2.13 37.36 -30.89
N GLU A 421 3.04 36.50 -31.34
CA GLU A 421 4.51 36.72 -31.38
C GLU A 421 5.19 36.96 -30.01
N PRO A 422 5.09 36.02 -29.05
CA PRO A 422 5.85 36.12 -27.80
C PRO A 422 7.36 36.07 -28.07
N ARG A 423 8.12 37.03 -27.52
CA ARG A 423 9.60 37.12 -27.67
C ARG A 423 10.38 36.80 -26.38
N TRP A 424 9.69 36.30 -25.36
CA TRP A 424 10.28 35.81 -24.13
C TRP A 424 9.80 34.38 -23.84
N ALA A 425 10.58 33.64 -23.07
CA ALA A 425 10.21 32.31 -22.59
C ALA A 425 10.67 32.11 -21.14
N SER A 426 9.89 31.35 -20.37
CA SER A 426 10.26 30.88 -19.04
C SER A 426 10.89 29.50 -19.17
N ILE A 427 12.20 29.38 -18.93
CA ILE A 427 12.95 28.14 -19.22
C ILE A 427 12.53 26.98 -18.31
N ASN A 428 12.25 27.27 -17.03
CA ASN A 428 11.86 26.27 -16.05
C ASN A 428 10.39 25.84 -16.16
N LEU A 429 9.52 26.69 -16.75
CA LEU A 429 8.09 26.42 -16.90
C LEU A 429 7.73 25.94 -18.32
N GLY A 430 8.63 26.06 -19.29
CA GLY A 430 8.34 25.67 -20.68
C GLY A 430 7.16 26.43 -21.28
N ILE A 431 7.11 27.76 -21.12
CA ILE A 431 6.07 28.63 -21.71
C ILE A 431 6.65 29.85 -22.42
N THR A 432 5.94 30.38 -23.41
CA THR A 432 6.27 31.63 -24.13
C THR A 432 5.42 32.80 -23.63
N LEU A 433 6.03 33.99 -23.55
CA LEU A 433 5.48 35.19 -22.93
C LEU A 433 5.65 36.45 -23.82
N CYS A 434 4.67 37.35 -23.79
CA CYS A 434 4.81 38.72 -24.30
C CYS A 434 5.63 39.57 -23.33
N ILE A 435 5.97 40.81 -23.71
CA ILE A 435 6.83 41.68 -22.89
C ILE A 435 6.22 41.96 -21.49
N GLU A 436 4.91 42.22 -21.43
CA GLU A 436 4.19 42.59 -20.20
C GLU A 436 4.11 41.40 -19.22
N CYS A 437 3.64 40.25 -19.70
CA CYS A 437 3.64 38.99 -18.96
C CYS A 437 5.05 38.58 -18.50
N SER A 438 6.06 38.78 -19.34
CA SER A 438 7.46 38.55 -18.96
C SER A 438 7.94 39.46 -17.82
N GLY A 439 7.33 40.65 -17.66
CA GLY A 439 7.57 41.56 -16.54
C GLY A 439 6.97 41.04 -15.24
N ILE A 440 5.73 40.53 -15.28
CA ILE A 440 5.05 39.90 -14.14
C ILE A 440 5.83 38.65 -13.71
N HIS A 441 6.20 37.78 -14.65
CA HIS A 441 7.00 36.60 -14.35
C HIS A 441 8.38 36.91 -13.75
N ARG A 442 8.94 38.11 -13.99
CA ARG A 442 10.17 38.57 -13.34
C ARG A 442 9.96 39.03 -11.90
N SER A 443 8.79 39.60 -11.55
CA SER A 443 8.49 39.99 -10.16
C SER A 443 8.18 38.79 -9.26
N LEU A 444 7.75 37.65 -9.82
CA LEU A 444 7.57 36.38 -9.10
C LEU A 444 8.88 35.73 -8.61
N GLY A 445 10.05 36.23 -9.06
CA GLY A 445 11.35 35.70 -8.65
C GLY A 445 11.82 34.47 -9.44
N VAL A 446 13.15 34.32 -9.54
CA VAL A 446 13.81 33.33 -10.43
C VAL A 446 13.60 31.87 -10.05
N HIS A 447 13.09 31.60 -8.84
CA HIS A 447 12.70 30.27 -8.37
C HIS A 447 11.33 29.84 -8.91
N ASN A 448 10.42 30.81 -9.16
CA ASN A 448 9.10 30.55 -9.75
C ASN A 448 9.15 30.64 -11.27
N SER A 449 9.73 31.70 -11.85
CA SER A 449 9.86 31.83 -13.31
C SER A 449 11.21 32.39 -13.75
N LYS A 450 11.93 31.60 -14.55
CA LYS A 450 13.25 31.91 -15.08
C LYS A 450 13.13 32.44 -16.51
N VAL A 451 12.70 33.70 -16.62
CA VAL A 451 12.46 34.39 -17.90
C VAL A 451 13.77 34.71 -18.64
N ARG A 452 13.79 34.44 -19.95
CA ARG A 452 14.80 34.90 -20.92
C ARG A 452 14.14 35.43 -22.20
N SER A 453 14.80 36.34 -22.89
CA SER A 453 14.40 36.80 -24.23
C SER A 453 14.87 35.81 -25.28
N LEU A 454 13.99 35.48 -26.22
CA LEU A 454 14.29 34.62 -27.37
C LEU A 454 15.12 35.33 -28.46
N THR A 455 15.28 36.66 -28.36
CA THR A 455 15.98 37.50 -29.35
C THR A 455 17.16 38.29 -28.78
N LEU A 456 17.19 38.56 -27.48
CA LEU A 456 18.22 39.42 -26.85
C LEU A 456 19.20 38.65 -25.95
N ASP A 457 18.81 37.50 -25.40
CA ASP A 457 19.70 36.70 -24.55
C ASP A 457 20.41 35.61 -25.36
N SER A 458 21.62 35.21 -24.95
CA SER A 458 22.35 34.08 -25.51
C SER A 458 21.80 32.75 -24.99
N TRP A 459 21.44 31.83 -25.89
CA TRP A 459 20.92 30.51 -25.54
C TRP A 459 21.94 29.40 -25.85
N GLU A 460 22.43 28.74 -24.80
CA GLU A 460 23.26 27.54 -24.94
C GLU A 460 22.44 26.38 -25.51
N PRO A 461 23.00 25.51 -26.37
CA PRO A 461 22.24 24.44 -27.05
C PRO A 461 21.49 23.52 -26.09
N GLU A 462 22.07 23.26 -24.92
CA GLU A 462 21.53 22.43 -23.84
C GLU A 462 20.33 23.10 -23.17
N LEU A 463 20.44 24.37 -22.81
CA LEU A 463 19.37 25.19 -22.22
C LEU A 463 18.17 25.31 -23.17
N LEU A 464 18.46 25.46 -24.46
CA LEU A 464 17.50 25.57 -25.56
C LEU A 464 16.87 24.20 -25.90
N LYS A 465 17.57 23.09 -25.65
CA LYS A 465 17.03 21.73 -25.72
C LYS A 465 16.09 21.47 -24.54
N VAL A 466 16.51 21.81 -23.31
CA VAL A 466 15.66 21.72 -22.10
C VAL A 466 14.39 22.53 -22.28
N SER A 467 14.46 23.79 -22.73
CA SER A 467 13.25 24.59 -22.95
C SER A 467 12.34 23.98 -24.00
N VAL A 468 12.86 23.53 -25.15
CA VAL A 468 12.05 22.91 -26.21
C VAL A 468 11.44 21.58 -25.76
N THR A 469 12.17 20.76 -24.99
CA THR A 469 11.62 19.51 -24.43
C THR A 469 10.56 19.76 -23.36
N GLN A 470 10.70 20.80 -22.52
CA GLN A 470 9.63 21.21 -21.59
C GLN A 470 8.42 21.78 -22.33
N LEU A 471 8.61 22.61 -23.36
CA LEU A 471 7.54 23.11 -24.24
C LEU A 471 6.83 21.95 -24.98
N GLN A 472 7.55 20.90 -25.36
CA GLN A 472 6.97 19.70 -25.97
C GLN A 472 6.18 18.84 -24.98
N ARG A 473 6.63 18.72 -23.72
CA ARG A 473 5.86 18.07 -22.65
C ARG A 473 4.56 18.83 -22.37
N TYR A 474 4.63 20.13 -22.10
CA TYR A 474 3.44 20.98 -21.90
C TYR A 474 2.53 21.04 -23.15
N GLY A 475 3.08 20.94 -24.35
CA GLY A 475 2.32 20.87 -25.61
C GLY A 475 1.53 19.56 -25.81
N GLN A 476 1.87 18.49 -25.08
CA GLN A 476 1.10 17.24 -25.04
C GLN A 476 0.27 17.11 -23.74
N GLU A 477 0.74 17.69 -22.63
CA GLU A 477 0.18 17.54 -21.29
C GLU A 477 -0.19 18.89 -20.63
N VAL A 478 -0.97 19.79 -21.26
CA VAL A 478 -1.94 20.66 -20.55
C VAL A 478 -3.15 21.00 -21.44
N ARG A 479 -4.22 20.23 -21.29
CA ARG A 479 -5.61 20.73 -21.26
C ARG A 479 -6.47 19.95 -20.26
N ARG A 480 -5.87 19.61 -19.12
CA ARG A 480 -6.53 19.40 -17.83
C ARG A 480 -5.47 19.32 -16.73
N ASP A 481 -5.96 19.31 -15.50
CA ASP A 481 -5.24 19.62 -14.27
C ASP A 481 -4.24 18.55 -13.81
N SER A 482 -3.51 18.92 -12.74
CA SER A 482 -2.58 18.09 -11.96
C SER A 482 -1.15 17.95 -12.52
N LEU A 483 -0.24 18.71 -11.91
CA LEU A 483 1.20 18.48 -11.95
C LEU A 483 1.54 17.40 -10.92
N PHE A 484 2.27 16.35 -11.33
CA PHE A 484 3.28 15.55 -10.59
C PHE A 484 3.29 14.09 -11.10
N CYS A 485 4.41 13.66 -11.71
CA CYS A 485 4.68 12.24 -11.99
C CYS A 485 5.62 11.67 -10.90
N PRO A 486 5.35 10.48 -10.34
CA PRO A 486 6.09 9.94 -9.20
C PRO A 486 7.21 8.96 -9.61
N ASP A 487 8.43 9.46 -9.88
CA ASP A 487 9.58 8.62 -10.28
C ASP A 487 10.86 8.81 -9.43
N GLU A 488 10.80 9.46 -8.26
CA GLU A 488 11.98 9.66 -7.38
C GLU A 488 11.97 8.83 -6.07
N LEU A 489 10.94 8.03 -5.81
CA LEU A 489 10.81 7.29 -4.54
C LEU A 489 11.65 6.00 -4.45
N ASP A 490 11.96 5.34 -5.57
CA ASP A 490 12.71 4.06 -5.59
C ASP A 490 14.17 4.18 -5.13
N SER A 491 14.78 5.37 -5.23
CA SER A 491 16.16 5.58 -4.76
C SER A 491 16.28 5.63 -3.23
N LEU A 492 15.17 5.81 -2.50
CA LEU A 492 15.20 6.00 -1.04
C LEU A 492 15.26 4.69 -0.23
N PHE A 493 14.92 3.55 -0.84
CA PHE A 493 14.79 2.25 -0.14
C PHE A 493 15.95 1.26 -0.35
N SER A 494 16.83 1.50 -1.32
CA SER A 494 17.95 0.60 -1.66
C SER A 494 18.98 0.35 -0.55
N TYR A 495 18.92 1.09 0.58
CA TYR A 495 19.88 0.99 1.68
C TYR A 495 19.44 0.08 2.84
N PHE A 496 18.19 -0.41 2.87
CA PHE A 496 17.67 -1.24 3.97
C PHE A 496 17.43 -2.72 3.61
N ASP A 497 17.54 -3.08 2.33
CA ASP A 497 17.19 -4.42 1.83
C ASP A 497 18.25 -5.51 2.10
N THR A 498 19.17 -5.24 3.03
CA THR A 498 20.18 -6.18 3.53
C THR A 498 19.87 -6.74 4.92
N SER A 499 18.85 -6.22 5.62
CA SER A 499 18.41 -6.77 6.92
C SER A 499 17.15 -7.65 6.84
N SER A 500 16.44 -7.65 5.71
CA SER A 500 15.22 -8.44 5.47
C SER A 500 15.48 -9.94 5.25
N LYS A 501 16.71 -10.33 4.91
CA LYS A 501 17.09 -11.73 4.58
C LYS A 501 17.46 -12.64 5.76
N LEU A 502 17.23 -12.22 7.01
CA LEU A 502 17.55 -13.01 8.21
C LEU A 502 16.33 -13.42 9.07
N ARG A 503 15.09 -13.15 8.61
CA ARG A 503 13.86 -13.72 9.18
C ARG A 503 13.05 -14.50 8.15
N SER A 504 13.68 -15.52 7.56
CA SER A 504 12.97 -16.60 6.86
C SER A 504 13.82 -17.86 6.86
N LEU A 505 13.65 -18.69 7.91
CA LEU A 505 13.86 -20.15 7.91
C LEU A 505 13.55 -20.73 9.31
N ARG A 506 12.54 -21.62 9.38
CA ARG A 506 12.20 -22.55 10.50
C ARG A 506 11.60 -21.91 11.77
N SER A 507 10.68 -22.56 12.50
CA SER A 507 9.89 -23.78 12.24
C SER A 507 8.53 -23.72 12.96
N ALA A 508 7.66 -24.66 12.59
CA ALA A 508 6.26 -24.84 13.00
C ALA A 508 5.94 -25.01 14.50
N ASP A 509 4.62 -24.98 14.75
CA ASP A 509 3.84 -25.77 15.71
C ASP A 509 3.15 -25.05 16.90
N SER A 510 2.22 -25.78 17.50
CA SER A 510 0.95 -25.38 18.12
C SER A 510 0.95 -25.16 19.65
N GLY A 511 -0.14 -24.55 20.18
CA GLY A 511 -0.52 -24.56 21.62
C GLY A 511 -0.35 -23.22 22.37
N ILE A 512 -1.29 -22.26 22.35
CA ILE A 512 -2.55 -22.12 23.13
C ILE A 512 -2.37 -22.02 24.66
N GLN A 513 -3.09 -21.02 25.26
CA GLN A 513 -3.46 -20.79 26.69
C GLN A 513 -2.71 -19.63 27.40
N ASN A 514 -3.33 -18.76 28.24
CA ASN A 514 -4.72 -18.52 28.69
C ASN A 514 -4.84 -17.03 29.14
N SER A 515 -5.94 -16.26 28.95
CA SER A 515 -7.30 -16.32 29.55
C SER A 515 -7.41 -15.96 31.04
N ALA A 516 -8.28 -14.99 31.37
CA ALA A 516 -9.14 -14.90 32.59
C ALA A 516 -10.07 -13.67 32.51
N ASP A 517 -11.33 -13.62 33.01
CA ASP A 517 -12.46 -14.57 33.25
C ASP A 517 -13.72 -13.67 33.51
N GLY A 518 -15.00 -14.04 33.37
CA GLY A 518 -15.73 -15.24 32.93
C GLY A 518 -17.24 -14.90 32.84
N SER A 519 -18.22 -15.59 33.46
CA SER A 519 -18.23 -16.85 34.25
C SER A 519 -19.70 -17.39 34.34
N ARG A 520 -19.90 -18.57 34.98
CA ARG A 520 -21.14 -19.38 35.25
C ARG A 520 -21.49 -20.40 34.14
N GLU A 521 -21.84 -21.66 34.44
CA GLU A 521 -22.38 -22.25 35.69
C GLU A 521 -22.13 -23.79 35.83
N MET A 522 -22.39 -24.35 37.03
CA MET A 522 -22.64 -25.78 37.41
C MET A 522 -21.50 -26.72 37.90
N LEU A 523 -21.55 -27.03 39.23
CA LEU A 523 -21.56 -28.35 39.93
C LEU A 523 -20.50 -29.45 39.60
N ALA A 524 -19.93 -30.23 40.54
CA ALA A 524 -20.11 -30.36 42.00
C ALA A 524 -18.93 -31.12 42.70
N SER A 525 -19.02 -31.20 44.04
CA SER A 525 -18.37 -32.13 45.00
C SER A 525 -17.10 -31.69 45.78
N THR A 526 -17.30 -31.69 47.10
CA THR A 526 -16.52 -31.34 48.31
C THR A 526 -15.55 -32.45 48.80
N PRO A 527 -14.82 -32.34 49.95
CA PRO A 527 -14.50 -31.16 50.81
C PRO A 527 -13.01 -31.06 51.28
N SER A 528 -12.59 -29.91 51.85
CA SER A 528 -12.22 -29.74 53.29
C SER A 528 -11.23 -28.60 53.60
N ASN A 529 -11.51 -27.87 54.70
CA ASN A 529 -10.63 -26.99 55.51
C ASN A 529 -10.10 -25.70 54.85
N LEU A 530 -10.72 -24.53 55.07
CA LEU A 530 -10.58 -23.63 56.25
C LEU A 530 -9.15 -23.15 56.56
N VAL A 531 -8.86 -21.86 56.36
CA VAL A 531 -8.81 -20.82 57.43
C VAL A 531 -9.28 -19.47 56.86
N HIS A 532 -9.81 -18.61 57.74
CA HIS A 532 -10.49 -17.32 57.53
C HIS A 532 -9.55 -16.11 57.39
N VAL A 533 -10.16 -14.93 57.24
CA VAL A 533 -9.66 -13.52 57.39
C VAL A 533 -9.44 -12.79 56.06
N SER A 534 -10.05 -11.65 55.73
CA SER A 534 -11.26 -10.90 56.12
C SER A 534 -11.18 -9.57 55.34
N GLU A 535 -12.29 -9.19 54.72
CA GLU A 535 -12.76 -7.83 54.34
C GLU A 535 -11.82 -6.61 54.40
N LEU A 536 -11.78 -5.85 53.29
CA LEU A 536 -11.99 -4.38 53.28
C LEU A 536 -12.74 -3.99 51.98
N GLN A 537 -13.48 -2.87 52.02
CA GLN A 537 -14.61 -2.58 51.13
C GLN A 537 -14.30 -1.72 49.89
N GLU A 538 -15.31 -1.72 49.00
CA GLU A 538 -15.51 -1.07 47.70
C GLU A 538 -15.15 0.43 47.58
N GLU A 539 -14.70 0.83 46.38
CA GLU A 539 -15.33 1.92 45.58
C GLU A 539 -15.27 1.57 44.07
N SER A 540 -16.23 2.08 43.28
CA SER A 540 -16.50 1.66 41.89
C SER A 540 -15.86 2.55 40.80
N PRO A 541 -15.44 2.01 39.64
CA PRO A 541 -14.84 2.80 38.56
C PRO A 541 -15.88 3.49 37.63
N VAL A 542 -15.54 4.70 37.18
CA VAL A 542 -16.33 5.52 36.24
C VAL A 542 -16.03 5.11 34.78
N SER A 543 -17.06 5.18 33.92
CA SER A 543 -17.01 4.76 32.51
C SER A 543 -16.37 5.78 31.55
N LEU A 544 -15.72 5.26 30.50
CA LEU A 544 -15.17 6.03 29.37
C LEU A 544 -16.25 6.33 28.32
N PRO A 545 -16.25 7.53 27.68
CA PRO A 545 -17.18 7.83 26.59
C PRO A 545 -16.70 7.27 25.24
N GLN A 546 -17.64 6.69 24.49
CA GLN A 546 -17.46 6.33 23.08
C GLN A 546 -17.54 7.58 22.19
N ARG A 547 -16.91 7.55 21.01
CA ARG A 547 -16.94 8.64 20.01
C ARG A 547 -17.53 8.09 18.70
N ASP A 548 -18.40 8.87 18.07
CA ASP A 548 -19.14 8.50 16.85
C ASP A 548 -18.25 8.33 15.60
N PRO A 549 -18.72 7.56 14.58
CA PRO A 549 -18.00 7.43 13.31
C PRO A 549 -17.94 8.75 12.51
N PRO A 550 -16.93 8.94 11.64
CA PRO A 550 -16.77 10.16 10.87
C PRO A 550 -17.90 10.34 9.83
N PRO A 551 -18.26 11.59 9.49
CA PRO A 551 -19.32 11.88 8.53
C PRO A 551 -18.94 11.49 7.09
N VAL A 552 -19.97 11.21 6.27
CA VAL A 552 -19.82 10.82 4.86
C VAL A 552 -19.41 12.04 4.01
N PHE A 553 -18.40 11.86 3.15
CA PHE A 553 -17.68 12.90 2.39
C PHE A 553 -18.49 13.72 1.35
N SER A 554 -19.81 13.65 1.31
CA SER A 554 -20.63 14.19 0.20
C SER A 554 -21.12 15.64 0.38
N GLU A 555 -20.89 16.29 1.52
CA GLU A 555 -21.38 17.65 1.82
C GLU A 555 -20.32 18.49 2.59
N LEU A 556 -19.22 18.90 1.95
CA LEU A 556 -18.11 19.62 2.62
C LEU A 556 -17.56 20.84 1.83
N THR A 557 -18.41 21.62 1.16
CA THR A 557 -17.98 22.81 0.37
C THR A 557 -17.69 24.08 1.17
N GLU A 558 -17.72 24.06 2.51
CA GLU A 558 -17.48 25.24 3.37
C GLU A 558 -16.51 24.99 4.55
N LEU A 559 -15.61 24.00 4.47
CA LEU A 559 -14.56 23.83 5.48
C LEU A 559 -13.33 24.69 5.18
N CYS A 560 -12.67 25.19 6.22
CA CYS A 560 -11.39 25.87 6.07
C CYS A 560 -10.29 24.88 5.60
N PRO A 561 -9.34 25.30 4.74
CA PRO A 561 -8.35 24.39 4.14
C PRO A 561 -7.57 23.54 5.17
N SER A 562 -7.21 24.12 6.32
CA SER A 562 -6.48 23.39 7.37
C SER A 562 -7.31 22.29 8.06
N LEU A 563 -8.65 22.44 8.13
CA LEU A 563 -9.53 21.40 8.67
C LEU A 563 -9.78 20.28 7.63
N LEU A 564 -9.80 20.61 6.34
CA LEU A 564 -9.76 19.61 5.27
C LEU A 564 -8.45 18.78 5.35
N LEU A 565 -7.30 19.44 5.49
CA LEU A 565 -6.00 18.77 5.69
C LEU A 565 -6.02 17.85 6.92
N TYR A 566 -6.62 18.29 8.03
CA TYR A 566 -6.72 17.50 9.27
C TYR A 566 -7.46 16.17 9.06
N TRP A 567 -8.64 16.20 8.42
CA TRP A 567 -9.43 14.98 8.19
C TRP A 567 -8.86 14.10 7.07
N ALA A 568 -8.37 14.70 5.99
CA ALA A 568 -7.70 14.00 4.90
C ALA A 568 -6.45 13.23 5.39
N SER A 569 -5.72 13.80 6.35
CA SER A 569 -4.59 13.13 7.02
C SER A 569 -5.02 11.86 7.76
N CYS A 570 -6.20 11.85 8.41
CA CYS A 570 -6.76 10.65 9.03
C CYS A 570 -7.13 9.59 7.99
N ALA A 571 -7.80 10.01 6.92
CA ALA A 571 -8.29 9.14 5.85
C ALA A 571 -7.17 8.60 4.95
N SER A 572 -5.93 9.09 5.15
CA SER A 572 -4.76 8.79 4.32
C SER A 572 -4.91 9.19 2.84
N SER A 573 -5.73 10.21 2.57
CA SER A 573 -6.04 10.67 1.21
C SER A 573 -5.06 11.74 0.74
N LEU A 574 -3.98 11.32 0.07
CA LEU A 574 -3.00 12.24 -0.52
C LEU A 574 -3.59 13.27 -1.49
N PRO A 575 -4.60 12.95 -2.34
CA PRO A 575 -5.23 13.94 -3.22
C PRO A 575 -5.88 15.09 -2.42
N ASP A 576 -6.69 14.77 -1.42
CA ASP A 576 -7.41 15.77 -0.62
C ASP A 576 -6.44 16.58 0.26
N MET A 577 -5.34 15.97 0.72
CA MET A 577 -4.25 16.67 1.41
C MET A 577 -3.51 17.64 0.47
N ALA A 578 -3.28 17.26 -0.79
CA ALA A 578 -2.66 18.12 -1.79
C ALA A 578 -3.58 19.27 -2.21
N GLU A 579 -4.89 19.02 -2.37
CA GLU A 579 -5.90 20.06 -2.60
C GLU A 579 -5.94 21.05 -1.41
N ALA A 580 -5.96 20.56 -0.17
CA ALA A 580 -5.91 21.41 1.01
C ALA A 580 -4.68 22.33 1.03
N PHE A 581 -3.49 21.80 0.69
CA PHE A 581 -2.28 22.62 0.55
C PHE A 581 -2.36 23.62 -0.61
N ALA A 582 -2.94 23.25 -1.75
CA ALA A 582 -3.17 24.17 -2.87
C ALA A 582 -4.12 25.32 -2.51
N LEU A 583 -5.08 25.07 -1.60
CA LEU A 583 -5.98 26.07 -1.01
C LEU A 583 -5.35 26.85 0.16
N GLY A 584 -4.06 26.62 0.48
CA GLY A 584 -3.32 27.37 1.49
C GLY A 584 -3.45 26.84 2.93
N ALA A 585 -3.72 25.54 3.11
CA ALA A 585 -3.70 24.91 4.43
C ALA A 585 -2.33 25.02 5.12
N ASP A 586 -2.34 25.24 6.43
CA ASP A 586 -1.14 25.21 7.27
C ASP A 586 -0.91 23.79 7.81
N ALA A 587 0.26 23.21 7.50
CA ALA A 587 0.69 21.88 7.97
C ALA A 587 0.76 21.77 9.50
N ASN A 588 0.95 22.90 10.18
CA ASN A 588 1.12 23.02 11.63
C ASN A 588 -0.16 23.51 12.35
N TRP A 589 -1.27 23.61 11.62
CA TRP A 589 -2.55 24.01 12.20
C TRP A 589 -2.98 23.06 13.32
N VAL A 590 -3.62 23.60 14.35
CA VAL A 590 -4.08 22.84 15.52
C VAL A 590 -5.60 22.85 15.61
N ASN A 591 -6.18 21.66 15.72
CA ASN A 591 -7.61 21.52 15.96
C ASN A 591 -7.94 21.76 17.44
N MET A 592 -8.41 22.96 17.77
CA MET A 592 -8.76 23.35 19.15
C MET A 592 -9.92 22.53 19.73
N GLU A 593 -10.79 21.96 18.90
CA GLU A 593 -11.89 21.08 19.33
C GLU A 593 -11.42 19.64 19.61
N ASP A 594 -10.28 19.23 19.05
CA ASP A 594 -9.70 17.90 19.23
C ASP A 594 -8.32 17.95 19.92
N GLN A 595 -8.30 18.53 21.12
CA GLN A 595 -7.12 18.55 22.01
C GLN A 595 -5.87 19.19 21.38
N SER A 596 -6.04 20.20 20.52
CA SER A 596 -4.94 20.88 19.80
C SER A 596 -4.07 19.94 18.96
N ARG A 597 -4.62 18.83 18.46
CA ARG A 597 -3.94 17.91 17.55
C ARG A 597 -3.61 18.57 16.22
N THR A 598 -2.49 18.17 15.62
CA THR A 598 -2.07 18.57 14.28
C THR A 598 -2.47 17.54 13.21
N PRO A 599 -2.51 17.91 11.91
CA PRO A 599 -2.64 16.95 10.81
C PRO A 599 -1.64 15.79 10.90
N LEU A 600 -0.40 16.04 11.36
CA LEU A 600 0.62 15.00 11.51
C LEU A 600 0.25 13.96 12.58
N MET A 601 -0.31 14.38 13.71
CA MET A 601 -0.82 13.44 14.73
C MET A 601 -2.01 12.63 14.21
N GLN A 602 -2.81 13.22 13.32
CA GLN A 602 -3.95 12.54 12.74
C GLN A 602 -3.53 11.56 11.61
N ALA A 603 -2.46 11.84 10.87
CA ALA A 603 -1.79 10.87 10.00
C ALA A 603 -1.21 9.68 10.78
N VAL A 604 -0.67 9.93 11.98
CA VAL A 604 -0.25 8.86 12.91
C VAL A 604 -1.44 7.99 13.34
N GLN A 605 -2.57 8.61 13.68
CA GLN A 605 -3.82 7.91 14.02
C GLN A 605 -4.36 7.06 12.86
N GLY A 606 -4.20 7.51 11.61
CA GLY A 606 -4.55 6.78 10.39
C GLY A 606 -3.56 5.67 9.99
N GLY A 607 -2.41 5.55 10.67
CA GLY A 607 -1.43 4.49 10.45
C GLY A 607 -0.59 4.56 9.16
N SER A 608 -0.84 5.53 8.27
CA SER A 608 -0.10 5.65 7.02
C SER A 608 1.27 6.32 7.23
N LEU A 609 2.32 5.64 6.81
CA LEU A 609 3.68 6.18 6.79
C LEU A 609 3.84 7.27 5.72
N VAL A 610 3.13 7.11 4.60
CA VAL A 610 3.25 7.98 3.42
C VAL A 610 2.64 9.36 3.70
N THR A 611 1.50 9.43 4.40
CA THR A 611 0.90 10.72 4.76
C THR A 611 1.70 11.46 5.84
N CYS A 612 2.31 10.72 6.79
CA CYS A 612 3.26 11.30 7.74
C CYS A 612 4.46 11.93 7.01
N GLU A 613 5.09 11.19 6.08
CA GLU A 613 6.22 11.68 5.28
C GLU A 613 5.83 12.85 4.37
N PHE A 614 4.65 12.83 3.74
CA PHE A 614 4.14 13.92 2.92
C PHE A 614 3.94 15.22 3.72
N LEU A 615 3.38 15.14 4.94
CA LEU A 615 3.25 16.30 5.83
C LEU A 615 4.62 16.84 6.27
N LEU A 616 5.56 15.95 6.61
CA LEU A 616 6.94 16.33 6.98
C LEU A 616 7.72 16.96 5.83
N GLN A 617 7.45 16.57 4.58
CA GLN A 617 7.99 17.23 3.39
C GLN A 617 7.35 18.63 3.19
N ASN A 618 6.07 18.80 3.53
CA ASN A 618 5.36 20.08 3.54
C ASN A 618 5.50 20.86 4.87
N ALA A 619 6.68 20.77 5.50
CA ALA A 619 7.07 21.55 6.68
C ALA A 619 6.19 21.39 7.95
N ALA A 620 5.54 20.23 8.13
CA ALA A 620 4.96 19.86 9.42
C ALA A 620 6.05 19.68 10.50
N ASN A 621 5.83 20.24 11.68
CA ASN A 621 6.72 20.19 12.83
C ASN A 621 6.52 18.89 13.60
N VAL A 622 7.53 18.02 13.56
CA VAL A 622 7.53 16.71 14.23
C VAL A 622 7.47 16.79 15.76
N ASP A 623 7.96 17.90 16.34
CA ASP A 623 8.03 18.15 17.78
C ASP A 623 6.81 18.91 18.32
N GLN A 624 5.85 19.30 17.47
CA GLN A 624 4.64 19.99 17.93
C GLN A 624 3.80 19.05 18.78
N SER A 625 3.35 19.52 19.95
CA SER A 625 2.65 18.73 20.96
C SER A 625 1.16 19.03 21.02
N ASP A 626 0.34 18.01 21.30
CA ASP A 626 -1.08 18.17 21.62
C ASP A 626 -1.28 18.87 22.98
N ALA A 627 -2.54 19.12 23.37
CA ALA A 627 -2.89 19.71 24.65
C ALA A 627 -2.53 18.84 25.88
N ARG A 628 -2.03 17.61 25.68
CA ARG A 628 -1.46 16.73 26.71
C ARG A 628 0.07 16.67 26.63
N GLY A 629 0.72 17.55 25.88
CA GLY A 629 2.18 17.58 25.73
C GLY A 629 2.74 16.46 24.85
N ARG A 630 1.90 15.70 24.13
CA ARG A 630 2.33 14.56 23.31
C ARG A 630 2.63 14.99 21.88
N ALA A 631 3.84 14.72 21.42
CA ALA A 631 4.23 14.94 20.02
C ALA A 631 3.87 13.72 19.14
N ALA A 632 4.10 13.82 17.83
CA ALA A 632 3.84 12.72 16.90
C ALA A 632 4.55 11.41 17.29
N LEU A 633 5.76 11.51 17.89
CA LEU A 633 6.53 10.39 18.41
C LEU A 633 5.83 9.68 19.60
N HIS A 634 5.21 10.42 20.52
CA HIS A 634 4.39 9.83 21.60
C HIS A 634 3.19 9.09 21.02
N HIS A 635 2.45 9.69 20.09
CA HIS A 635 1.27 9.04 19.48
C HIS A 635 1.65 7.75 18.74
N ALA A 636 2.72 7.75 17.93
CA ALA A 636 3.18 6.56 17.23
C ALA A 636 3.65 5.46 18.20
N THR A 637 4.22 5.85 19.35
CA THR A 637 4.66 4.91 20.39
C THR A 637 3.48 4.30 21.14
N ILE A 638 2.46 5.11 21.50
CA ILE A 638 1.21 4.64 22.15
C ILE A 638 0.47 3.65 21.24
N LEU A 639 0.44 3.90 19.93
CA LEU A 639 -0.21 3.03 18.94
C LEU A 639 0.66 1.83 18.50
N GLY A 640 1.92 1.74 18.95
CA GLY A 640 2.83 0.64 18.57
C GLY A 640 3.30 0.68 17.11
N HIS A 641 3.21 1.83 16.42
CA HIS A 641 3.54 1.98 15.00
C HIS A 641 5.06 2.14 14.79
N THR A 642 5.81 1.04 14.90
CA THR A 642 7.29 0.98 14.79
C THR A 642 7.87 1.71 13.56
N GLY A 643 7.21 1.62 12.40
CA GLY A 643 7.63 2.32 11.18
C GLY A 643 7.52 3.85 11.28
N GLN A 644 6.45 4.37 11.88
CA GLN A 644 6.27 5.80 12.11
C GLN A 644 7.25 6.33 13.17
N VAL A 645 7.51 5.57 14.23
CA VAL A 645 8.57 5.87 15.21
C VAL A 645 9.93 6.03 14.50
N CYS A 646 10.32 5.05 13.67
CA CYS A 646 11.57 5.11 12.90
C CYS A 646 11.65 6.36 12.00
N LEU A 647 10.56 6.70 11.31
CA LEU A 647 10.47 7.90 10.48
C LEU A 647 10.69 9.19 11.30
N PHE A 648 10.01 9.34 12.44
CA PHE A 648 10.14 10.54 13.27
C PHE A 648 11.53 10.68 13.89
N LEU A 649 12.15 9.58 14.32
CA LEU A 649 13.54 9.59 14.80
C LEU A 649 14.52 9.97 13.68
N LYS A 650 14.35 9.44 12.46
CA LYS A 650 15.13 9.83 11.28
C LYS A 650 14.96 11.32 10.92
N ARG A 651 13.80 11.89 11.24
CA ARG A 651 13.44 13.31 11.03
C ARG A 651 13.82 14.22 12.21
N GLY A 652 14.48 13.69 13.24
CA GLY A 652 15.04 14.47 14.35
C GLY A 652 14.06 14.77 15.50
N ALA A 653 13.01 13.96 15.67
CA ALA A 653 12.04 14.14 16.75
C ALA A 653 12.67 14.01 18.16
N ARG A 654 12.29 14.91 19.07
CA ARG A 654 12.81 14.97 20.45
C ARG A 654 12.42 13.76 21.28
N GLN A 655 13.39 12.89 21.50
CA GLN A 655 13.25 11.66 22.27
C GLN A 655 13.03 11.91 23.77
N GLY A 656 13.56 13.02 24.30
CA GLY A 656 13.44 13.42 25.70
C GLY A 656 12.21 14.26 26.04
N ALA A 657 11.30 14.51 25.10
CA ALA A 657 10.08 15.26 25.37
C ALA A 657 9.15 14.45 26.31
N VAL A 658 8.61 15.11 27.34
CA VAL A 658 7.66 14.52 28.30
C VAL A 658 6.24 15.01 28.05
N ASP A 659 5.27 14.13 28.21
CA ASP A 659 3.84 14.49 28.25
C ASP A 659 3.43 15.07 29.61
N VAL A 660 2.15 15.42 29.77
CA VAL A 660 1.59 15.94 31.04
C VAL A 660 1.66 14.94 32.21
N ASP A 661 1.80 13.64 31.93
CA ASP A 661 1.98 12.60 32.96
C ASP A 661 3.48 12.44 33.33
N GLY A 662 4.37 13.23 32.73
CA GLY A 662 5.82 13.15 32.88
C GLY A 662 6.48 12.03 32.06
N ARG A 663 5.76 11.42 31.12
CA ARG A 663 6.24 10.24 30.37
C ARG A 663 6.92 10.63 29.07
N THR A 664 8.05 9.98 28.83
CA THR A 664 8.78 10.03 27.55
C THR A 664 8.23 8.96 26.61
N PRO A 665 8.46 9.05 25.28
CA PRO A 665 8.19 7.95 24.37
C PRO A 665 8.86 6.64 24.83
N LEU A 666 10.07 6.70 25.40
CA LEU A 666 10.76 5.50 25.90
C LEU A 666 10.06 4.87 27.10
N SER A 667 9.54 5.65 28.06
CA SER A 667 8.79 5.07 29.19
C SER A 667 7.46 4.47 28.72
N ILE A 668 6.76 5.11 27.78
CA ILE A 668 5.54 4.55 27.17
C ILE A 668 5.86 3.23 26.44
N ALA A 669 6.95 3.15 25.68
CA ALA A 669 7.34 1.92 24.99
C ALA A 669 7.68 0.77 25.94
N VAL A 670 8.27 1.07 27.10
CA VAL A 670 8.56 0.09 28.16
C VAL A 670 7.27 -0.34 28.88
N GLU A 671 6.39 0.60 29.23
CA GLU A 671 5.05 0.33 29.81
C GLU A 671 4.20 -0.55 28.88
N ALA A 672 4.27 -0.31 27.56
CA ALA A 672 3.56 -1.08 26.53
C ALA A 672 4.30 -2.38 26.11
N ALA A 673 5.42 -2.72 26.74
CA ALA A 673 6.25 -3.90 26.44
C ALA A 673 6.69 -4.05 24.95
N ASN A 674 6.78 -2.94 24.19
CA ASN A 674 7.10 -2.99 22.76
C ASN A 674 8.62 -2.95 22.52
N ALA A 675 9.24 -4.14 22.51
CA ALA A 675 10.69 -4.32 22.44
C ALA A 675 11.37 -3.66 21.21
N ASP A 676 10.72 -3.67 20.04
CA ASP A 676 11.26 -3.06 18.82
C ASP A 676 11.34 -1.52 18.97
N ILE A 677 10.29 -0.88 19.49
CA ILE A 677 10.26 0.56 19.74
C ILE A 677 11.23 0.96 20.85
N VAL A 678 11.32 0.18 21.94
CA VAL A 678 12.33 0.38 23.00
C VAL A 678 13.75 0.33 22.42
N THR A 679 14.01 -0.59 21.49
CA THR A 679 15.31 -0.74 20.82
C THR A 679 15.61 0.47 19.92
N LEU A 680 14.66 0.90 19.09
CA LEU A 680 14.82 2.09 18.23
C LEU A 680 15.12 3.36 19.05
N LEU A 681 14.37 3.60 20.13
CA LEU A 681 14.55 4.77 20.99
C LEU A 681 15.88 4.73 21.76
N ARG A 682 16.32 3.55 22.23
CA ARG A 682 17.65 3.43 22.88
C ARG A 682 18.80 3.63 21.89
N LEU A 683 18.68 3.10 20.66
CA LEU A 683 19.68 3.30 19.60
C LEU A 683 19.76 4.76 19.16
N ALA A 684 18.62 5.42 18.96
CA ALA A 684 18.57 6.83 18.58
C ALA A 684 19.14 7.73 19.68
N LYS A 685 18.87 7.45 20.97
CA LYS A 685 19.48 8.16 22.10
C LYS A 685 21.00 7.99 22.15
N MET A 686 21.50 6.75 22.02
CA MET A 686 22.94 6.48 22.00
C MET A 686 23.64 7.17 20.82
N ASN A 687 22.96 7.33 19.68
CA ASN A 687 23.49 8.02 18.50
C ASN A 687 23.51 9.56 18.67
N GLU A 688 22.64 10.13 19.50
CA GLU A 688 22.75 11.53 19.94
C GLU A 688 23.94 11.70 20.91
N GLU A 689 24.04 10.84 21.93
CA GLU A 689 25.15 10.85 22.91
C GLU A 689 26.53 10.68 22.22
N LEU A 690 26.62 9.87 21.15
CA LEU A 690 27.83 9.75 20.31
C LEU A 690 28.14 11.05 19.56
N LYS A 691 27.15 11.70 18.92
CA LYS A 691 27.35 12.97 18.21
C LYS A 691 27.71 14.12 19.14
N GLU A 692 27.16 14.15 20.36
CA GLU A 692 27.53 15.13 21.38
C GLU A 692 28.96 14.91 21.91
N SER A 693 29.46 13.67 21.88
CA SER A 693 30.85 13.37 22.21
C SER A 693 31.86 13.80 21.14
N GLU A 694 31.43 13.97 19.88
CA GLU A 694 32.24 14.50 18.76
C GLU A 694 32.18 16.04 18.70
N GLY A 695 32.70 16.70 19.74
CA GLY A 695 32.76 18.17 19.83
C GLY A 695 33.65 18.83 18.76
N PRO A 696 33.40 20.11 18.38
CA PRO A 696 34.00 20.72 17.21
C PRO A 696 35.43 21.25 17.44
N LEU A 697 36.40 20.66 16.75
CA LEU A 697 37.72 21.16 16.27
C LEU A 697 38.49 19.92 15.76
N GLY A 698 39.33 19.92 14.72
CA GLY A 698 40.03 21.05 14.13
C GLY A 698 41.54 20.83 14.01
N GLN A 699 42.03 19.61 13.69
CA GLN A 699 43.36 19.34 13.09
C GLN A 699 43.58 17.85 12.77
N PRO A 700 44.22 17.47 11.64
CA PRO A 700 44.52 16.07 11.33
C PRO A 700 45.94 15.68 11.79
N GLY A 701 46.02 14.78 12.78
CA GLY A 701 47.21 13.94 13.01
C GLY A 701 47.73 13.86 14.43
N GLN A 702 47.27 12.88 15.20
CA GLN A 702 48.09 11.85 15.87
C GLN A 702 47.18 10.83 16.59
N TYR A 703 47.60 9.56 16.59
CA TYR A 703 46.79 8.43 17.04
C TYR A 703 46.72 8.30 18.56
N VAL A 704 45.57 7.86 19.09
CA VAL A 704 45.54 6.82 20.14
C VAL A 704 44.44 5.81 19.84
N HIS A 705 44.78 4.52 19.83
CA HIS A 705 43.82 3.42 19.90
C HIS A 705 43.17 3.42 21.30
N SER A 706 42.03 4.06 21.47
CA SER A 706 41.13 3.81 22.59
C SER A 706 39.84 3.21 22.04
N GLN A 707 39.82 1.88 21.89
CA GLN A 707 38.54 1.15 21.81
C GLN A 707 37.77 1.53 23.08
N SER A 708 36.66 2.24 22.93
CA SER A 708 35.89 2.64 24.09
C SER A 708 35.34 1.38 24.76
N ASN A 709 35.27 1.39 26.09
CA ASN A 709 34.68 0.28 26.84
C ASN A 709 33.23 0.02 26.38
N THR A 710 32.55 1.07 25.92
CA THR A 710 31.24 1.03 25.26
C THR A 710 31.22 0.34 23.90
N GLU A 711 32.25 0.45 23.04
CA GLU A 711 32.31 -0.30 21.77
C GLU A 711 32.48 -1.81 22.03
N GLN A 712 33.24 -2.18 23.06
CA GLN A 712 33.39 -3.57 23.50
C GLN A 712 32.10 -4.10 24.15
N GLN A 713 31.41 -3.30 24.98
CA GLN A 713 30.09 -3.64 25.52
C GLN A 713 29.04 -3.78 24.41
N TYR A 714 29.05 -2.92 23.39
CA TYR A 714 28.17 -3.01 22.22
C TYR A 714 28.34 -4.33 21.46
N LYS A 715 29.59 -4.69 21.14
CA LYS A 715 29.91 -5.99 20.51
C LYS A 715 29.52 -7.16 21.40
N LYS A 716 29.78 -7.09 22.72
CA LYS A 716 29.44 -8.16 23.66
C LYS A 716 27.94 -8.35 23.82
N CYS A 717 27.16 -7.29 23.91
CA CYS A 717 25.70 -7.36 24.06
C CYS A 717 25.03 -7.91 22.79
N ILE A 718 25.54 -7.56 21.60
CA ILE A 718 25.11 -8.15 20.32
C ILE A 718 25.51 -9.63 20.23
N GLN A 719 26.71 -9.98 20.67
CA GLN A 719 27.20 -11.36 20.61
C GLN A 719 26.48 -12.28 21.60
N GLU A 720 26.18 -11.81 22.81
CA GLU A 720 25.34 -12.52 23.80
C GLU A 720 23.90 -12.72 23.29
N PHE A 721 23.32 -11.71 22.62
CA PHE A 721 21.99 -11.82 21.99
C PHE A 721 21.97 -12.85 20.84
N ILE A 722 23.01 -12.87 20.00
CA ILE A 722 23.15 -13.85 18.91
C ILE A 722 23.34 -15.27 19.48
N SER A 723 24.11 -15.44 20.55
CA SER A 723 24.28 -16.74 21.22
C SER A 723 22.98 -17.24 21.86
N GLN A 724 22.23 -16.39 22.56
CA GLN A 724 20.95 -16.78 23.18
C GLN A 724 19.89 -17.19 22.15
N GLN A 725 19.87 -16.58 20.96
CA GLN A 725 18.99 -17.00 19.86
C GLN A 725 19.41 -18.32 19.19
N LEU A 726 20.67 -18.75 19.35
CA LEU A 726 21.19 -19.99 18.75
C LEU A 726 21.14 -21.20 19.70
N ASP A 727 21.21 -20.99 21.01
CA ASP A 727 21.08 -22.06 22.01
C ASP A 727 19.62 -22.50 22.25
N GLU A 728 18.63 -21.76 21.74
CA GLU A 728 17.19 -22.12 21.73
C GLU A 728 16.69 -22.69 20.38
N SER A 729 17.60 -23.15 19.50
CA SER A 729 17.32 -23.69 18.15
C SER A 729 17.40 -25.21 18.02
#